data_AF-A0A931T7P3-F1
#
_entry.id   AF-A0A931T7P3-F1
#
_cell.length_a   1.000
_cell.length_b   1.000
_cell.length_c   1.000
_cell.angle_alpha   90.00
_cell.angle_beta   90.00
_cell.angle_gamma   90.00
#
_symmetry.space_group_name_H-M   'P 1'
#
loop_
_entity.id
_entity.type
_entity.pdbx_description
1 polymer ?
#
loop_
_entity_poly.entity_id
_entity_poly.type
_entity_poly.pdbx_seq_one_letter_code
_entity_poly.pdbx_strand_id
1 'polypeptide(L)'
;MGDAEWRPHPQGHKGNWSLPLVSVGGDPANDETKGAMLPTPFLERCPYVRQVMASFAAPVGRSRLMLIEGAGEAISHVDTNYYWAQRVRVHVPIRTNPHVEFLCGDRSVHMEAGEAWIFDNWRSHNVLNPHADQRVHLVIDTVGSSRFWTDVARGYWPFGGRGAAESEPELIAFDGRLDRALELESVNHPVVMSPWEMQSLAAIVFDGLQTTDVPAARERLRVEVDSFLGEWRAAWSVEGERKSGWPRYRALLDRLDVVLGEVAGQLRLSNNCKADEIVRQLLIRPALSPELATAAPSPKGAKVPSAGVATGEGRKAFERPVFIVSPPRSGSSLLFETLAQSPSLWTIGGESHALIESIDELHPAQRDWESNRLLSDAATHAVIRRLTNAYRAGIVDRDGNPPETSATGLRLLEKTPKNALRIPFLAKAFPDAMFIYLYRDPRETVSSMLDAWRSGRFVMYPSLPDWKGAPWSLLLIPGWRALIGKPLVQIVAAQWRTTVATLLDDLEELPPDRWCVTSYDKLVAEPQGEIERLAAFVGVEWDRALRSPLPESRHTLTSPDPNKWKRNATELAEIMPVVSDVAERARQLFGRVPARTPSGWQASEAVAAASDSVGESPRQHPLRSVSTPSMTDLLVQGEFSFLISTYQSGKLIAVRAKDGRLDTHFSSFPSPMGIAIGERYLALGTETSIWHYRNQREVGTKISPIADSCFLPVRAHSTGDIRVHEMAWAGDELWLVNTRFSSLCTLDDHHSFVPRWRPRFISSLAAEDRCHLNGLCVIEDRVRYVTALGETDAAGGWRENKGAGGVLIDVDSGEIVARGLSMPHSPRWYRGSLWVLESGKGELGRVDLATGRVESVAQLPGFTRGLAFAGPYALIGLSQVRESVFDGLPLTARLKERACGVWVVDIRDGRTVGLLKFEDQVQEIFDVQILPGLRFPELVEPSSPWVKGSFVLPDEAVREAVISPN
;
A
#
# COMPACT_ATOMS: atom_id res chain seq x y z
N MET A 1 16.49 31.66 11.16
CA MET A 1 16.39 30.93 9.87
C MET A 1 15.17 31.44 9.15
N GLY A 2 15.25 31.64 7.83
CA GLY A 2 14.17 32.20 7.01
C GLY A 2 13.41 31.11 6.25
N ASP A 3 12.22 31.45 5.73
CA ASP A 3 11.30 30.47 5.09
C ASP A 3 11.92 29.74 3.89
N ALA A 4 12.87 30.36 3.19
CA ALA A 4 13.57 29.78 2.03
C ALA A 4 14.53 28.62 2.37
N GLU A 5 14.85 28.40 3.65
CA GLU A 5 15.77 27.34 4.10
C GLU A 5 15.03 26.01 4.34
N TRP A 6 13.70 26.05 4.42
CA TRP A 6 12.84 24.88 4.56
C TRP A 6 12.64 24.19 3.21
N ARG A 7 12.74 22.87 3.21
CA ARG A 7 12.54 22.04 2.03
C ARG A 7 11.30 21.19 2.20
N PRO A 8 10.52 20.92 1.13
CA PRO A 8 9.45 19.94 1.21
C PRO A 8 9.98 18.62 1.76
N HIS A 9 9.18 17.92 2.56
CA HIS A 9 9.54 16.60 3.03
C HIS A 9 9.94 15.71 1.83
N PRO A 10 11.00 14.90 1.90
CA PRO A 10 11.51 14.07 0.79
C PRO A 10 10.45 13.16 0.14
N GLN A 11 9.40 12.81 0.89
CA GLN A 11 8.27 12.01 0.40
C GLN A 11 7.16 12.85 -0.26
N GLY A 12 7.33 14.17 -0.39
CA GLY A 12 6.47 15.07 -1.16
C GLY A 12 5.13 15.42 -0.49
N HIS A 13 4.99 15.23 0.82
CA HIS A 13 3.73 15.45 1.53
C HIS A 13 3.42 16.95 1.64
N LYS A 14 2.24 17.34 1.15
CA LYS A 14 1.78 18.74 1.13
C LYS A 14 1.73 19.31 2.56
N GLY A 15 2.37 20.44 2.78
CA GLY A 15 2.41 21.11 4.09
C GLY A 15 3.38 20.49 5.10
N ASN A 16 4.19 19.49 4.72
CA ASN A 16 5.24 18.93 5.55
C ASN A 16 6.61 19.37 5.02
N TRP A 17 7.39 20.01 5.88
CA TRP A 17 8.66 20.63 5.55
C TRP A 17 9.75 20.15 6.49
N SER A 18 10.98 20.11 5.99
CA SER A 18 12.15 19.71 6.75
C SER A 18 13.30 20.69 6.55
N LEU A 19 14.05 20.92 7.62
CA LEU A 19 15.29 21.68 7.59
C LEU A 19 16.40 20.78 8.18
N PRO A 20 17.24 20.16 7.33
CA PRO A 20 18.28 19.25 7.78
C PRO A 20 19.36 19.95 8.60
N LEU A 21 19.62 19.44 9.80
CA LEU A 21 20.64 19.95 10.73
C LEU A 21 21.90 19.09 10.73
N VAL A 22 21.74 17.78 10.58
CA VAL A 22 22.83 16.79 10.42
C VAL A 22 22.44 15.84 9.30
N SER A 23 23.34 15.66 8.34
CA SER A 23 23.13 14.86 7.13
C SER A 23 24.42 14.18 6.65
N VAL A 24 24.30 13.29 5.67
CA VAL A 24 25.46 12.61 5.08
C VAL A 24 26.38 13.64 4.41
N GLY A 25 27.62 13.70 4.88
CA GLY A 25 28.62 14.65 4.41
C GLY A 25 28.34 16.12 4.80
N GLY A 26 27.29 16.40 5.57
CA GLY A 26 26.93 17.76 6.00
C GLY A 26 26.25 18.57 4.90
N ASP A 27 25.90 17.91 3.80
CA ASP A 27 25.15 18.51 2.70
C ASP A 27 23.65 18.54 3.06
N PRO A 28 23.03 19.72 3.24
CA PRO A 28 21.61 19.82 3.53
C PRO A 28 20.70 19.35 2.38
N ALA A 29 21.26 19.06 1.20
CA ALA A 29 20.55 18.41 0.09
C ALA A 29 20.63 16.88 0.12
N ASN A 30 21.58 16.32 0.85
CA ASN A 30 21.75 14.88 0.93
C ASN A 30 20.87 14.30 2.04
N ASP A 31 19.74 13.71 1.65
CA ASP A 31 18.79 13.09 2.59
C ASP A 31 19.06 11.59 2.84
N GLU A 32 20.14 11.03 2.29
CA GLU A 32 20.51 9.63 2.48
C GLU A 32 20.77 9.29 3.97
N THR A 33 20.62 8.00 4.29
CA THR A 33 20.89 7.46 5.64
C THR A 33 22.22 6.71 5.71
N LYS A 34 22.88 6.46 4.57
CA LYS A 34 24.12 5.69 4.47
C LYS A 34 25.30 6.65 4.26
N GLY A 35 26.23 6.70 5.22
CA GLY A 35 27.45 7.51 5.14
C GLY A 35 27.65 8.42 6.36
N ALA A 36 28.86 8.98 6.50
CA ALA A 36 29.24 9.76 7.67
C ALA A 36 28.34 11.00 7.87
N MET A 37 27.80 11.15 9.07
CA MET A 37 26.93 12.24 9.47
C MET A 37 27.77 13.45 9.91
N LEU A 38 27.54 14.61 9.28
CA LEU A 38 28.23 15.87 9.56
C LEU A 38 27.21 17.00 9.73
N PRO A 39 27.55 18.08 10.47
CA PRO A 39 26.63 19.18 10.68
C PRO A 39 26.44 19.95 9.37
N THR A 40 25.21 20.39 9.11
CA THR A 40 24.93 21.28 7.99
C THR A 40 25.27 22.73 8.37
N PRO A 41 25.45 23.63 7.38
CA PRO A 41 25.61 25.07 7.65
C PRO A 41 24.43 25.69 8.45
N PHE A 42 23.27 25.02 8.49
CA PHE A 42 22.13 25.47 9.27
C PHE A 42 22.30 25.20 10.77
N LEU A 43 22.87 24.05 11.15
CA LEU A 43 23.14 23.75 12.56
C LEU A 43 24.22 24.66 13.15
N GLU A 44 25.23 25.02 12.35
CA GLU A 44 26.29 25.95 12.77
C GLU A 44 25.75 27.32 13.18
N ARG A 45 24.63 27.74 12.60
CA ARG A 45 23.93 29.01 12.91
C ARG A 45 22.97 28.90 14.09
N CYS A 46 22.81 27.71 14.67
CA CYS A 46 21.83 27.44 15.72
C CYS A 46 22.52 26.94 17.01
N PRO A 47 23.29 27.78 17.72
CA PRO A 47 24.04 27.37 18.90
C PRO A 47 23.13 26.84 20.02
N TYR A 48 21.91 27.38 20.17
CA TYR A 48 20.91 26.86 21.11
C TYR A 48 20.49 25.43 20.78
N VAL A 49 20.11 25.18 19.52
CA VAL A 49 19.71 23.84 19.05
C VAL A 49 20.87 22.86 19.19
N ARG A 50 22.09 23.30 18.87
CA ARG A 50 23.30 22.50 19.07
C ARG A 50 23.52 22.14 20.54
N GLN A 51 23.28 23.07 21.48
CA GLN A 51 23.36 22.78 22.91
C GLN A 51 22.28 21.77 23.34
N VAL A 52 21.05 21.90 22.86
CA VAL A 52 19.96 20.95 23.12
C VAL A 52 20.32 19.55 22.59
N MET A 53 20.84 19.44 21.37
CA MET A 53 21.29 18.16 20.83
C MET A 53 22.43 17.56 21.67
N ALA A 54 23.37 18.40 22.14
CA ALA A 54 24.48 17.97 22.98
C ALA A 54 24.07 17.55 24.41
N SER A 55 22.91 17.97 24.90
CA SER A 55 22.48 17.64 26.27
C SER A 55 22.09 16.17 26.43
N PHE A 56 21.64 15.52 25.35
CA PHE A 56 21.34 14.08 25.32
C PHE A 56 22.60 13.20 25.46
N ALA A 57 23.80 13.79 25.33
CA ALA A 57 25.08 13.12 25.52
C ALA A 57 25.17 11.77 24.78
N ALA A 58 24.73 11.75 23.53
CA ALA A 58 24.71 10.57 22.67
C ALA A 58 25.19 10.94 21.25
N PRO A 59 25.75 9.97 20.50
CA PRO A 59 26.10 10.18 19.11
C PRO A 59 24.87 10.57 18.28
N VAL A 60 24.98 11.66 17.55
CA VAL A 60 23.91 12.23 16.74
C VAL A 60 24.03 11.72 15.30
N GLY A 61 22.94 11.13 14.83
CA GLY A 61 22.73 10.74 13.44
C GLY A 61 21.97 11.80 12.66
N ARG A 62 21.23 11.36 11.64
CA ARG A 62 20.42 12.22 10.77
C ARG A 62 19.41 13.00 11.60
N SER A 63 19.50 14.34 11.58
CA SER A 63 18.72 15.21 12.47
C SER A 63 18.20 16.43 11.72
N ARG A 64 17.00 16.90 12.06
CA ARG A 64 16.29 17.94 11.31
C ARG A 64 15.25 18.66 12.15
N LEU A 65 14.87 19.87 11.74
CA LEU A 65 13.59 20.44 12.14
C LEU A 65 12.50 19.95 11.18
N MET A 66 11.37 19.53 11.73
CA MET A 66 10.19 19.07 11.00
C MET A 66 9.04 20.03 11.24
N LEU A 67 8.57 20.66 10.17
CA LEU A 67 7.45 21.59 10.19
C LEU A 67 6.23 20.95 9.52
N ILE A 68 5.08 21.06 10.18
CA ILE A 68 3.77 20.73 9.61
C ILE A 68 2.95 22.01 9.61
N GLU A 69 2.44 22.40 8.44
CA GLU A 69 1.57 23.56 8.27
C GLU A 69 0.26 23.40 9.04
N GLY A 70 -0.43 24.52 9.26
CA GLY A 70 -1.77 24.49 9.84
C GLY A 70 -2.77 23.76 8.95
N ALA A 71 -3.72 23.06 9.56
CA ALA A 71 -4.62 22.11 8.91
C ALA A 71 -3.87 21.02 8.09
N GLY A 72 -2.63 20.73 8.48
CA GLY A 72 -1.77 19.73 7.85
C GLY A 72 -1.82 18.39 8.57
N GLU A 73 -1.48 17.33 7.83
CA GLU A 73 -1.38 15.97 8.35
C GLU A 73 -0.14 15.31 7.72
N ALA A 74 0.62 14.56 8.54
CA ALA A 74 1.67 13.68 8.04
C ALA A 74 1.04 12.42 7.44
N ILE A 75 1.75 11.67 6.58
CA ILE A 75 1.21 10.38 6.12
C ILE A 75 1.52 9.34 7.18
N SER A 76 0.55 8.48 7.49
CA SER A 76 0.77 7.32 8.35
C SER A 76 1.80 6.37 7.73
N HIS A 77 2.88 6.07 8.45
CA HIS A 77 3.97 5.22 7.96
C HIS A 77 4.63 4.43 9.09
N VAL A 78 5.48 3.47 8.71
CA VAL A 78 6.37 2.71 9.60
C VAL A 78 7.80 2.95 9.13
N ASP A 79 8.74 3.16 10.06
CA ASP A 79 10.14 3.34 9.74
C ASP A 79 10.84 1.98 9.60
N THR A 80 10.76 1.38 8.41
CA THR A 80 11.24 -0.01 8.18
C THR A 80 12.68 -0.13 7.68
N ASN A 81 13.35 0.99 7.40
CA ASN A 81 14.72 0.99 6.88
C ASN A 81 15.72 0.47 7.93
N TYR A 82 16.74 -0.27 7.47
CA TYR A 82 17.87 -0.72 8.30
C TYR A 82 18.43 0.37 9.23
N TYR A 83 18.54 1.61 8.75
CA TYR A 83 19.07 2.71 9.55
C TYR A 83 18.31 2.92 10.86
N TRP A 84 16.96 2.86 10.82
CA TRP A 84 16.09 3.07 11.98
C TRP A 84 15.89 1.82 12.84
N ALA A 85 16.27 0.63 12.37
CA ALA A 85 16.17 -0.60 13.14
C ALA A 85 17.05 -0.60 14.41
N GLN A 86 18.09 0.25 14.46
CA GLN A 86 19.01 0.37 15.61
C GLN A 86 19.09 1.79 16.17
N ARG A 87 18.21 2.69 15.75
CA ARG A 87 18.22 4.09 16.17
C ARG A 87 16.88 4.46 16.74
N VAL A 88 16.92 5.16 17.86
CA VAL A 88 15.74 5.81 18.40
C VAL A 88 15.65 7.22 17.82
N ARG A 89 14.41 7.67 17.60
CA ARG A 89 14.11 9.01 17.14
C ARG A 89 13.57 9.84 18.30
N VAL A 90 14.33 10.88 18.67
CA VAL A 90 13.94 11.82 19.71
C VAL A 90 13.20 13.00 19.07
N HIS A 91 12.00 13.27 19.56
CA HIS A 91 11.19 14.43 19.19
C HIS A 91 11.19 15.46 20.31
N VAL A 92 11.60 16.69 19.99
CA VAL A 92 11.51 17.85 20.90
C VAL A 92 10.58 18.89 20.27
N PRO A 93 9.33 19.04 20.76
CA PRO A 93 8.41 20.05 20.25
C PRO A 93 8.94 21.45 20.57
N ILE A 94 9.08 22.30 19.54
CA ILE A 94 9.52 23.70 19.68
C ILE A 94 8.34 24.64 19.52
N ARG A 95 7.50 24.38 18.51
CA ARG A 95 6.22 25.05 18.31
C ARG A 95 5.16 23.98 18.19
N THR A 96 4.17 24.01 19.06
CA THR A 96 3.09 23.04 19.11
C THR A 96 1.87 23.72 19.72
N ASN A 97 0.70 23.10 19.60
CA ASN A 97 -0.52 23.58 20.24
C ASN A 97 -1.35 22.35 20.71
N PRO A 98 -2.21 22.47 21.72
CA PRO A 98 -2.92 21.32 22.31
C PRO A 98 -3.78 20.49 21.36
N HIS A 99 -4.05 20.98 20.15
CA HIS A 99 -4.80 20.26 19.12
C HIS A 99 -3.91 19.42 18.20
N VAL A 100 -2.57 19.54 18.30
CA VAL A 100 -1.64 18.66 17.58
C VAL A 100 -1.67 17.28 18.23
N GLU A 101 -2.01 16.27 17.45
CA GLU A 101 -2.06 14.88 17.88
C GLU A 101 -0.95 14.08 17.21
N PHE A 102 -0.10 13.42 18.02
CA PHE A 102 0.85 12.43 17.57
C PHE A 102 0.26 11.04 17.76
N LEU A 103 0.04 10.34 16.65
CA LEU A 103 -0.54 9.00 16.61
C LEU A 103 0.57 7.97 16.46
N CYS A 104 0.56 6.92 17.28
CA CYS A 104 1.45 5.77 17.15
C CYS A 104 0.73 4.49 17.56
N GLY A 105 0.52 3.58 16.61
CA GLY A 105 -0.36 2.43 16.78
C GLY A 105 -1.79 2.87 17.10
N ASP A 106 -2.29 2.42 18.26
CA ASP A 106 -3.61 2.71 18.81
C ASP A 106 -3.62 3.92 19.77
N ARG A 107 -2.49 4.60 19.93
CA ARG A 107 -2.32 5.71 20.89
C ARG A 107 -2.26 7.06 20.18
N SER A 108 -2.86 8.07 20.81
CA SER A 108 -2.76 9.47 20.46
C SER A 108 -2.25 10.25 21.67
N VAL A 109 -1.30 11.16 21.46
CA VAL A 109 -0.77 12.04 22.52
C VAL A 109 -0.47 13.43 21.97
N HIS A 110 -0.71 14.44 22.79
CA HIS A 110 -0.16 15.77 22.55
C HIS A 110 1.22 15.87 23.21
N MET A 111 2.23 16.29 22.43
CA MET A 111 3.59 16.52 22.94
C MET A 111 3.77 18.03 23.20
N GLU A 112 4.02 18.41 24.45
CA GLU A 112 4.13 19.80 24.88
C GLU A 112 5.49 20.41 24.51
N ALA A 113 5.52 21.74 24.37
CA ALA A 113 6.74 22.46 24.01
C ALA A 113 7.86 22.25 25.05
N GLY A 114 9.04 21.85 24.58
CA GLY A 114 10.22 21.62 25.42
C GLY A 114 10.35 20.20 26.01
N GLU A 115 9.33 19.35 25.86
CA GLU A 115 9.44 17.93 26.22
C GLU A 115 10.36 17.18 25.24
N ALA A 116 10.88 16.01 25.67
CA ALA A 116 11.63 15.10 24.81
C ALA A 116 10.93 13.74 24.78
N TRP A 117 10.49 13.34 23.58
CA TRP A 117 9.70 12.12 23.37
C TRP A 117 10.46 11.13 22.51
N ILE A 118 10.34 9.85 22.86
CA ILE A 118 10.65 8.72 22.00
C ILE A 118 9.41 7.84 21.89
N PHE A 119 9.27 7.12 20.79
CA PHE A 119 8.18 6.17 20.59
C PHE A 119 8.63 4.99 19.73
N ASP A 120 7.81 3.96 19.68
CA ASP A 120 8.03 2.78 18.85
C ASP A 120 7.80 3.09 17.37
N ASN A 121 8.87 3.43 16.65
CA ASN A 121 8.85 3.73 15.21
C ASN A 121 8.62 2.48 14.33
N TRP A 122 8.63 1.29 14.93
CA TRP A 122 8.25 0.04 14.29
C TRP A 122 6.73 -0.12 14.16
N ARG A 123 5.95 0.74 14.83
CA ARG A 123 4.50 0.86 14.67
C ARG A 123 4.15 1.95 13.66
N SER A 124 2.97 1.80 13.06
CA SER A 124 2.40 2.82 12.18
C SER A 124 2.18 4.09 12.98
N HIS A 125 2.72 5.21 12.53
CA HIS A 125 2.62 6.48 13.23
C HIS A 125 2.32 7.65 12.28
N ASN A 126 1.65 8.66 12.80
CA ASN A 126 1.12 9.82 12.07
C ASN A 126 1.11 11.06 12.99
N VAL A 127 1.06 12.26 12.41
CA VAL A 127 0.87 13.53 13.13
C VAL A 127 -0.27 14.31 12.49
N LEU A 128 -1.27 14.68 13.28
CA LEU A 128 -2.36 15.55 12.89
C LEU A 128 -2.12 16.96 13.44
N ASN A 129 -2.20 17.98 12.59
CA ASN A 129 -2.19 19.38 12.99
C ASN A 129 -3.45 20.10 12.48
N PRO A 130 -4.61 19.84 13.11
CA PRO A 130 -5.90 20.37 12.65
C PRO A 130 -6.06 21.88 12.86
N HIS A 131 -5.22 22.50 13.69
CA HIS A 131 -5.26 23.94 13.96
C HIS A 131 -4.56 24.75 12.86
N ALA A 132 -4.87 26.05 12.76
CA ALA A 132 -4.28 26.94 11.74
C ALA A 132 -2.79 27.25 11.96
N ASP A 133 -2.28 27.02 13.16
CA ASP A 133 -0.89 27.29 13.51
C ASP A 133 0.05 26.20 13.01
N GLN A 134 1.29 26.58 12.69
CA GLN A 134 2.32 25.62 12.30
C GLN A 134 2.91 24.90 13.52
N ARG A 135 3.21 23.62 13.34
CA ARG A 135 3.90 22.79 14.32
C ARG A 135 5.34 22.56 13.88
N VAL A 136 6.31 22.75 14.78
CA VAL A 136 7.74 22.52 14.53
C VAL A 136 8.34 21.65 15.63
N HIS A 137 8.88 20.49 15.27
CA HIS A 137 9.67 19.65 16.17
C HIS A 137 11.12 19.60 15.72
N LEU A 138 12.06 19.59 16.66
CA LEU A 138 13.40 19.07 16.45
C LEU A 138 13.34 17.55 16.53
N VAL A 139 13.89 16.89 15.51
CA VAL A 139 13.95 15.43 15.39
C VAL A 139 15.41 15.02 15.31
N ILE A 140 15.83 14.15 16.23
CA ILE A 140 17.20 13.70 16.38
C ILE A 140 17.21 12.16 16.30
N ASP A 141 17.81 11.59 15.26
CA ASP A 141 18.08 10.15 15.23
C ASP A 141 19.38 9.88 16.00
N THR A 142 19.38 8.91 16.91
CA THR A 142 20.57 8.53 17.71
C THR A 142 20.57 7.05 18.05
N VAL A 143 21.76 6.46 18.16
CA VAL A 143 21.97 5.13 18.75
C VAL A 143 21.91 5.14 20.28
N GLY A 144 21.88 6.33 20.89
CA GLY A 144 21.91 6.54 22.34
C GLY A 144 23.31 6.36 22.94
N SER A 145 23.36 6.46 24.26
CA SER A 145 24.54 6.24 25.11
C SER A 145 24.08 5.70 26.46
N SER A 146 24.99 5.23 27.31
CA SER A 146 24.63 4.77 28.66
C SER A 146 23.88 5.84 29.45
N ARG A 147 24.29 7.12 29.32
CA ARG A 147 23.59 8.24 29.96
C ARG A 147 22.19 8.42 29.37
N PHE A 148 22.09 8.51 28.05
CA PHE A 148 20.79 8.67 27.38
C PHE A 148 19.78 7.58 27.77
N TRP A 149 20.19 6.31 27.78
CA TRP A 149 19.29 5.21 28.16
C TRP A 149 18.94 5.20 29.65
N THR A 150 19.82 5.71 30.51
CA THR A 150 19.49 5.94 31.93
C THR A 150 18.43 7.03 32.07
N ASP A 151 18.55 8.12 31.32
CA ASP A 151 17.59 9.22 31.32
C ASP A 151 16.23 8.75 30.76
N VAL A 152 16.21 7.95 29.69
CA VAL A 152 14.99 7.31 29.15
C VAL A 152 14.32 6.38 30.16
N ALA A 153 15.10 5.55 30.87
CA ALA A 153 14.57 4.61 31.85
C ALA A 153 13.95 5.31 33.08
N ARG A 154 14.44 6.50 33.43
CA ARG A 154 13.92 7.36 34.52
C ARG A 154 12.79 8.28 34.09
N GLY A 155 12.60 8.43 32.78
CA GLY A 155 11.58 9.29 32.18
C GLY A 155 10.16 8.85 32.52
N TYR A 156 9.18 9.66 32.12
CA TYR A 156 7.77 9.35 32.28
C TYR A 156 7.27 8.40 31.20
N TRP A 157 6.60 7.29 31.59
CA TRP A 157 6.10 6.25 30.67
C TRP A 157 4.57 6.18 30.71
N PRO A 158 3.86 7.12 30.03
CA PRO A 158 2.40 7.25 30.14
C PRO A 158 1.61 6.00 29.73
N PHE A 159 2.23 5.14 28.92
CA PHE A 159 1.59 3.95 28.35
C PHE A 159 2.30 2.64 28.71
N GLY A 160 3.33 2.68 29.56
CA GLY A 160 4.28 1.58 29.77
C GLY A 160 4.33 1.05 31.20
N GLY A 161 3.18 0.87 31.87
CA GLY A 161 3.06 0.23 33.20
C GLY A 161 3.69 0.99 34.38
N ARG A 162 4.71 1.83 34.16
CA ARG A 162 5.37 2.71 35.13
C ARG A 162 4.84 4.14 34.96
N GLY A 163 3.80 4.48 35.72
CA GLY A 163 3.03 5.72 35.56
C GLY A 163 3.63 7.00 36.14
N ALA A 164 4.88 7.03 36.63
CA ALA A 164 5.51 8.24 37.16
C ALA A 164 7.00 8.28 36.79
N ALA A 165 7.50 9.47 36.45
CA ALA A 165 8.94 9.69 36.28
C ALA A 165 9.67 9.50 37.62
N GLU A 166 10.87 8.91 37.59
CA GLU A 166 11.69 8.71 38.78
C GLU A 166 12.39 10.02 39.24
N SER A 167 12.33 11.08 38.43
CA SER A 167 12.93 12.40 38.74
C SER A 167 12.16 13.56 38.09
N GLU A 168 12.20 14.73 38.72
CA GLU A 168 11.66 15.97 38.14
C GLU A 168 12.50 16.46 36.94
N PRO A 169 11.89 17.13 35.95
CA PRO A 169 12.61 17.72 34.83
C PRO A 169 13.61 18.80 35.29
N GLU A 170 14.85 18.73 34.80
CA GLU A 170 15.86 19.76 35.04
C GLU A 170 15.89 20.78 33.89
N LEU A 171 15.84 22.07 34.22
CA LEU A 171 16.01 23.13 33.24
C LEU A 171 17.49 23.39 32.96
N ILE A 172 17.94 23.10 31.74
CA ILE A 172 19.29 23.41 31.29
C ILE A 172 19.31 24.81 30.65
N ALA A 173 19.90 25.79 31.32
CA ALA A 173 20.04 27.14 30.77
C ALA A 173 20.96 27.16 29.53
N PHE A 174 20.63 27.99 28.54
CA PHE A 174 21.52 28.23 27.41
C PHE A 174 22.80 28.94 27.85
N ASP A 175 23.94 28.40 27.45
CA ASP A 175 25.25 29.01 27.65
C ASP A 175 25.98 29.09 26.31
N GLY A 176 25.94 30.26 25.69
CA GLY A 176 26.61 30.53 24.41
C GLY A 176 28.15 30.44 24.45
N ARG A 177 28.75 30.20 25.62
CA ARG A 177 30.20 29.96 25.77
C ARG A 177 30.56 28.48 25.75
N LEU A 178 29.59 27.60 26.00
CA LEU A 178 29.78 26.15 25.92
C LEU A 178 29.73 25.71 24.46
N ASP A 179 30.88 25.70 23.78
CA ASP A 179 31.02 24.98 22.50
C ASP A 179 31.05 23.47 22.78
N ARG A 180 29.88 22.87 22.99
CA ARG A 180 29.77 21.42 23.09
C ARG A 180 29.94 20.84 21.68
N ALA A 181 31.07 20.17 21.46
CA ALA A 181 31.26 19.33 20.28
C ALA A 181 30.14 18.27 20.27
N LEU A 182 29.42 18.16 19.16
CA LEU A 182 28.48 17.06 18.96
C LEU A 182 29.29 15.83 18.57
N GLU A 183 29.06 14.73 19.27
CA GLU A 183 29.47 13.43 18.77
C GLU A 183 28.55 13.05 17.61
N LEU A 184 29.10 12.72 16.45
CA LEU A 184 28.34 12.43 15.24
C LEU A 184 28.64 11.01 14.75
N GLU A 185 27.64 10.36 14.16
CA GLU A 185 27.82 9.03 13.57
C GLU A 185 28.73 9.07 12.34
N SER A 186 29.98 8.65 12.50
CA SER A 186 30.92 8.48 11.38
C SER A 186 30.74 7.17 10.63
N VAL A 187 30.15 6.17 11.28
CA VAL A 187 29.83 4.85 10.72
C VAL A 187 28.40 4.49 11.10
N ASN A 188 27.54 4.33 10.09
CA ASN A 188 26.13 4.00 10.28
C ASN A 188 25.62 2.87 9.38
N HIS A 189 26.50 2.33 8.54
CA HIS A 189 26.27 1.19 7.70
C HIS A 189 27.55 0.36 7.61
N PRO A 190 27.44 -0.98 7.53
CA PRO A 190 28.60 -1.85 7.45
C PRO A 190 29.10 -1.99 6.01
N VAL A 191 30.42 -2.14 5.85
CA VAL A 191 31.00 -2.58 4.58
C VAL A 191 30.58 -4.02 4.29
N VAL A 192 30.69 -4.87 5.31
CA VAL A 192 30.08 -6.19 5.36
C VAL A 192 29.45 -6.30 6.75
N MET A 193 28.19 -6.73 6.85
CA MET A 193 27.48 -6.80 8.12
C MET A 193 28.01 -7.94 8.99
N SER A 194 28.20 -7.66 10.29
CA SER A 194 28.69 -8.70 11.20
C SER A 194 27.62 -9.79 11.44
N PRO A 195 28.01 -11.04 11.69
CA PRO A 195 27.07 -12.11 12.03
C PRO A 195 26.21 -11.83 13.27
N TRP A 196 26.72 -11.05 14.22
CA TRP A 196 26.03 -10.67 15.45
C TRP A 196 24.91 -9.67 15.16
N GLU A 197 25.20 -8.71 14.28
CA GLU A 197 24.22 -7.76 13.77
C GLU A 197 23.15 -8.44 12.93
N MET A 198 23.53 -9.33 12.01
CA MET A 198 22.57 -10.13 11.24
C MET A 198 21.65 -10.94 12.14
N GLN A 199 22.21 -11.59 13.17
CA GLN A 199 21.41 -12.37 14.11
C GLN A 199 20.44 -11.49 14.91
N SER A 200 20.88 -10.30 15.34
CA SER A 200 20.02 -9.33 16.04
C SER A 200 18.87 -8.83 15.15
N LEU A 201 19.15 -8.51 13.89
CA LEU A 201 18.13 -8.05 12.94
C LEU A 201 17.18 -9.17 12.52
N ALA A 202 17.68 -10.41 12.39
CA ALA A 202 16.84 -11.57 12.15
C ALA A 202 15.88 -11.83 13.31
N ALA A 203 16.33 -11.66 14.56
CA ALA A 203 15.47 -11.75 15.73
C ALA A 203 14.32 -10.73 15.67
N ILE A 204 14.58 -9.48 15.29
CA ILE A 204 13.53 -8.46 15.11
C ILE A 204 12.46 -8.91 14.09
N VAL A 205 12.88 -9.50 12.97
CA VAL A 205 11.94 -10.05 11.98
C VAL A 205 11.12 -11.19 12.59
N PHE A 206 11.77 -12.17 13.21
CA PHE A 206 11.10 -13.36 13.71
C PHE A 206 10.19 -13.11 14.92
N ASP A 207 10.56 -12.19 15.80
CA ASP A 207 9.74 -11.72 16.91
C ASP A 207 8.55 -10.89 16.41
N GLY A 208 8.72 -10.24 15.27
CA GLY A 208 7.68 -9.48 14.60
C GLY A 208 6.70 -10.32 13.78
N LEU A 209 7.01 -11.56 13.40
CA LEU A 209 6.12 -12.39 12.57
C LEU A 209 4.76 -12.60 13.24
N GLN A 210 3.69 -12.47 12.45
CA GLN A 210 2.33 -12.69 12.94
C GLN A 210 2.12 -14.16 13.29
N THR A 211 1.32 -14.42 14.31
CA THR A 211 0.96 -15.79 14.71
C THR A 211 0.05 -16.49 13.69
N THR A 212 -0.52 -15.75 12.75
CA THR A 212 -1.42 -16.20 11.66
C THR A 212 -0.72 -16.61 10.37
N ASP A 213 0.61 -16.48 10.33
CA ASP A 213 1.46 -16.82 9.18
C ASP A 213 1.44 -18.33 8.85
N VAL A 214 1.55 -18.70 7.57
CA VAL A 214 1.52 -20.10 7.12
C VAL A 214 2.62 -20.90 7.84
N PRO A 215 2.30 -21.91 8.69
CA PRO A 215 3.30 -22.59 9.53
C PRO A 215 4.47 -23.19 8.72
N ALA A 216 4.17 -23.75 7.55
CA ALA A 216 5.18 -24.28 6.64
C ALA A 216 6.09 -23.19 6.05
N ALA A 217 5.55 -22.02 5.68
CA ALA A 217 6.34 -20.91 5.18
C ALA A 217 7.17 -20.27 6.29
N ARG A 218 6.62 -20.17 7.50
CA ARG A 218 7.33 -19.68 8.69
C ARG A 218 8.49 -20.60 9.08
N GLU A 219 8.25 -21.91 9.11
CA GLU A 219 9.29 -22.89 9.39
C GLU A 219 10.36 -22.89 8.29
N ARG A 220 9.95 -22.84 7.02
CA ARG A 220 10.88 -22.72 5.89
C ARG A 220 11.74 -21.46 6.00
N LEU A 221 11.13 -20.30 6.26
CA LEU A 221 11.87 -19.05 6.46
C LEU A 221 12.83 -19.18 7.64
N ARG A 222 12.41 -19.79 8.76
CA ARG A 222 13.25 -19.99 9.94
C ARG A 222 14.47 -20.85 9.62
N VAL A 223 14.26 -22.04 9.05
CA VAL A 223 15.32 -22.98 8.70
C VAL A 223 16.34 -22.33 7.76
N GLU A 224 15.86 -21.63 6.74
CA GLU A 224 16.72 -21.04 5.72
C GLU A 224 17.48 -19.81 6.22
N VAL A 225 16.85 -18.96 7.03
CA VAL A 225 17.55 -17.84 7.68
C VAL A 225 18.56 -18.36 8.70
N ASP A 226 18.23 -19.37 9.52
CA ASP A 226 19.17 -19.95 10.49
C ASP A 226 20.38 -20.60 9.80
N SER A 227 20.15 -21.29 8.67
CA SER A 227 21.19 -21.85 7.81
C SER A 227 22.07 -20.74 7.22
N PHE A 228 21.46 -19.71 6.64
CA PHE A 228 22.15 -18.52 6.12
C PHE A 228 23.01 -17.84 7.20
N LEU A 229 22.48 -17.63 8.41
CA LEU A 229 23.21 -17.02 9.53
C LEU A 229 24.43 -17.87 9.92
N GLY A 230 24.30 -19.19 9.89
CA GLY A 230 25.41 -20.13 10.12
C GLY A 230 26.51 -20.01 9.06
N GLU A 231 26.14 -20.02 7.78
CA GLU A 231 27.09 -19.88 6.67
C GLU A 231 27.73 -18.48 6.62
N TRP A 232 26.96 -17.43 6.93
CA TRP A 232 27.44 -16.06 7.02
C TRP A 232 28.46 -15.91 8.14
N ARG A 233 28.19 -16.49 9.32
CA ARG A 233 29.13 -16.54 10.45
C ARG A 233 30.43 -17.25 10.07
N ALA A 234 30.34 -18.37 9.36
CA ALA A 234 31.51 -19.08 8.88
C ALA A 234 32.32 -18.24 7.87
N ALA A 235 31.65 -17.60 6.89
CA ALA A 235 32.30 -16.71 5.94
C ALA A 235 32.99 -15.52 6.63
N TRP A 236 32.32 -14.91 7.60
CA TRP A 236 32.85 -13.81 8.41
C TRP A 236 34.08 -14.18 9.22
N SER A 237 34.06 -15.34 9.88
CA SER A 237 35.21 -15.80 10.67
C SER A 237 36.47 -15.99 9.82
N VAL A 238 36.30 -16.28 8.52
CA VAL A 238 37.40 -16.44 7.59
C VAL A 238 37.79 -15.09 6.99
N GLU A 239 36.85 -14.33 6.42
CA GLU A 239 37.13 -13.19 5.54
C GLU A 239 37.00 -11.81 6.21
N GLY A 240 36.22 -11.69 7.28
CA GLY A 240 35.84 -10.39 7.84
C GLY A 240 35.31 -9.45 6.75
N GLU A 241 35.73 -8.18 6.75
CA GLU A 241 35.33 -7.20 5.73
C GLU A 241 36.16 -7.26 4.42
N ARG A 242 37.12 -8.18 4.31
CA ARG A 242 38.08 -8.18 3.20
C ARG A 242 37.38 -8.36 1.87
N LYS A 243 37.85 -7.59 0.88
CA LYS A 243 37.36 -7.64 -0.50
C LYS A 243 37.43 -9.04 -1.13
N SER A 244 38.37 -9.88 -0.70
CA SER A 244 38.46 -11.30 -1.11
C SER A 244 37.21 -12.10 -0.77
N GLY A 245 36.53 -11.77 0.33
CA GLY A 245 35.33 -12.47 0.79
C GLY A 245 34.02 -11.97 0.18
N TRP A 246 33.99 -10.81 -0.47
CA TRP A 246 32.75 -10.22 -1.00
C TRP A 246 31.98 -11.12 -1.97
N PRO A 247 32.62 -11.87 -2.89
CA PRO A 247 31.90 -12.83 -3.73
C PRO A 247 31.22 -13.92 -2.91
N ARG A 248 31.87 -14.40 -1.84
CA ARG A 248 31.32 -15.42 -0.94
C ARG A 248 30.09 -14.88 -0.20
N TYR A 249 30.16 -13.66 0.35
CA TYR A 249 29.00 -13.02 0.97
C TYR A 249 27.86 -12.80 -0.01
N ARG A 250 28.16 -12.30 -1.22
CA ARG A 250 27.13 -12.07 -2.24
C ARG A 250 26.37 -13.36 -2.60
N ALA A 251 27.09 -14.47 -2.74
CA ALA A 251 26.47 -15.77 -3.00
C ALA A 251 25.54 -16.24 -1.86
N LEU A 252 25.88 -15.93 -0.60
CA LEU A 252 24.99 -16.22 0.54
C LEU A 252 23.73 -15.35 0.51
N LEU A 253 23.87 -14.06 0.22
CA LEU A 253 22.73 -13.14 0.10
C LEU A 253 21.80 -13.56 -1.03
N ASP A 254 22.34 -13.86 -2.21
CA ASP A 254 21.55 -14.26 -3.37
C ASP A 254 20.79 -15.57 -3.10
N ARG A 255 21.38 -16.51 -2.35
CA ARG A 255 20.70 -17.76 -1.94
C ARG A 255 19.52 -17.49 -1.01
N LEU A 256 19.72 -16.64 0.01
CA LEU A 256 18.63 -16.25 0.91
C LEU A 256 17.52 -15.51 0.14
N ASP A 257 17.89 -14.65 -0.81
CA ASP A 257 16.96 -13.86 -1.62
C ASP A 257 16.02 -14.71 -2.49
N VAL A 258 16.54 -15.83 -3.01
CA VAL A 258 15.75 -16.84 -3.75
C VAL A 258 14.71 -17.47 -2.82
N VAL A 259 15.13 -17.92 -1.64
CA VAL A 259 14.21 -18.49 -0.64
C VAL A 259 13.12 -17.50 -0.25
N LEU A 260 13.46 -16.22 -0.06
CA LEU A 260 12.48 -15.19 0.24
C LEU A 260 11.44 -15.01 -0.86
N GLY A 261 11.81 -15.25 -2.13
CA GLY A 261 10.86 -15.27 -3.24
C GLY A 261 9.83 -16.39 -3.11
N GLU A 262 10.23 -17.55 -2.60
CA GLU A 262 9.36 -18.72 -2.43
C GLU A 262 8.34 -18.55 -1.28
N VAL A 263 8.64 -17.67 -0.32
CA VAL A 263 7.74 -17.31 0.79
C VAL A 263 7.17 -15.90 0.67
N ALA A 264 7.38 -15.22 -0.47
CA ALA A 264 7.03 -13.82 -0.66
C ALA A 264 5.52 -13.57 -0.51
N GLY A 265 5.16 -12.57 0.30
CA GLY A 265 3.76 -12.23 0.56
C GLY A 265 2.97 -13.26 1.39
N GLN A 266 3.58 -14.38 1.78
CA GLN A 266 2.96 -15.42 2.61
C GLN A 266 3.08 -15.13 4.12
N LEU A 267 4.01 -14.25 4.49
CA LEU A 267 4.35 -13.91 5.87
C LEU A 267 4.28 -12.39 6.09
N ARG A 268 3.75 -11.97 7.22
CA ARG A 268 3.69 -10.54 7.60
C ARG A 268 4.19 -10.31 9.01
N LEU A 269 4.74 -9.12 9.25
CA LEU A 269 5.08 -8.66 10.58
C LEU A 269 3.87 -8.04 11.29
N SER A 270 3.97 -7.87 12.61
CA SER A 270 2.96 -7.28 13.49
C SER A 270 2.58 -5.84 13.11
N ASN A 271 3.46 -5.14 12.39
CA ASN A 271 3.21 -3.84 11.79
C ASN A 271 2.65 -3.90 10.35
N ASN A 272 2.16 -5.07 9.93
CA ASN A 272 1.61 -5.40 8.61
C ASN A 272 2.58 -5.31 7.42
N CYS A 273 3.86 -5.02 7.66
CA CYS A 273 4.87 -5.09 6.61
C CYS A 273 5.07 -6.54 6.14
N LYS A 274 5.35 -6.73 4.85
CA LYS A 274 5.64 -8.05 4.30
C LYS A 274 6.96 -8.56 4.87
N ALA A 275 6.99 -9.73 5.48
CA ALA A 275 8.18 -10.22 6.18
C ALA A 275 9.35 -10.43 5.22
N ASP A 276 9.09 -10.92 4.00
CA ASP A 276 10.11 -11.07 2.96
C ASP A 276 10.77 -9.74 2.58
N GLU A 277 9.99 -8.68 2.44
CA GLU A 277 10.51 -7.35 2.14
C GLU A 277 11.28 -6.75 3.32
N ILE A 278 10.86 -7.04 4.56
CA ILE A 278 11.60 -6.58 5.74
C ILE A 278 12.92 -7.35 5.89
N VAL A 279 12.95 -8.65 5.63
CA VAL A 279 14.21 -9.40 5.57
C VAL A 279 15.12 -8.82 4.49
N ARG A 280 14.60 -8.44 3.32
CA ARG A 280 15.39 -7.76 2.29
C ARG A 280 15.93 -6.42 2.77
N GLN A 281 15.10 -5.62 3.45
CA GLN A 281 15.47 -4.30 3.97
C GLN A 281 16.50 -4.36 5.11
N LEU A 282 16.43 -5.37 5.98
CA LEU A 282 17.28 -5.47 7.17
C LEU A 282 18.49 -6.39 7.00
N LEU A 283 18.38 -7.50 6.27
CA LEU A 283 19.41 -8.54 6.18
C LEU A 283 20.10 -8.65 4.83
N ILE A 284 19.52 -8.12 3.74
CA ILE A 284 20.10 -8.28 2.39
C ILE A 284 20.68 -6.98 1.85
N ARG A 285 19.85 -5.95 1.67
CA ARG A 285 20.27 -4.66 1.12
C ARG A 285 21.41 -3.99 1.91
N PRO A 286 21.42 -3.99 3.26
CA PRO A 286 22.49 -3.37 4.04
C PRO A 286 23.72 -4.26 4.24
N ALA A 287 23.63 -5.57 3.97
CA ALA A 287 24.60 -6.56 4.44
C ALA A 287 25.97 -6.53 3.76
N LEU A 288 26.05 -5.95 2.57
CA LEU A 288 27.30 -5.78 1.83
C LEU A 288 27.24 -4.42 1.11
N SER A 289 28.01 -3.45 1.60
CA SER A 289 28.13 -2.09 1.05
C SER A 289 29.58 -1.80 0.60
N PRO A 290 30.03 -2.37 -0.53
CA PRO A 290 31.39 -2.19 -1.07
C PRO A 290 31.85 -0.75 -1.22
N GLU A 291 30.91 0.16 -1.48
CA GLU A 291 31.12 1.60 -1.63
C GLU A 291 31.71 2.25 -0.36
N LEU A 292 31.45 1.68 0.81
CA LEU A 292 31.96 2.16 2.10
C LEU A 292 33.39 1.70 2.38
N ALA A 293 33.87 0.64 1.73
CA ALA A 293 35.22 0.12 1.91
C ALA A 293 36.30 1.10 1.43
N THR A 294 35.95 1.97 0.48
CA THR A 294 36.81 3.05 -0.02
C THR A 294 36.69 4.34 0.78
N ALA A 295 35.79 4.38 1.78
CA ALA A 295 35.40 5.57 2.53
C ALA A 295 35.77 5.49 4.02
N ALA A 296 36.87 4.82 4.38
CA ALA A 296 37.44 4.99 5.71
C ALA A 296 37.89 6.45 5.91
N PRO A 297 37.49 7.15 6.99
CA PRO A 297 37.91 8.51 7.22
C PRO A 297 39.36 8.51 7.72
N SER A 298 40.31 8.93 6.88
CA SER A 298 41.61 9.39 7.37
C SER A 298 41.47 10.83 7.84
N PRO A 299 41.86 11.16 9.09
CA PRO A 299 41.85 12.53 9.56
C PRO A 299 42.96 13.33 8.88
N LYS A 300 42.53 14.36 8.12
CA LYS A 300 43.28 15.53 7.61
C LYS A 300 44.31 15.28 6.49
N GLY A 301 44.18 16.09 5.42
CA GLY A 301 45.32 16.57 4.63
C GLY A 301 45.21 16.40 3.11
N ALA A 302 44.88 17.51 2.44
CA ALA A 302 44.97 17.80 1.00
C ALA A 302 45.94 16.98 0.11
N LYS A 303 45.44 16.50 -1.05
CA LYS A 303 45.89 16.77 -2.45
C LYS A 303 45.54 15.62 -3.43
N VAL A 304 45.10 16.00 -4.64
CA VAL A 304 44.99 15.20 -5.89
C VAL A 304 46.42 15.07 -6.49
N PRO A 305 46.90 13.94 -7.12
CA PRO A 305 46.41 13.46 -8.43
C PRO A 305 46.54 11.96 -8.85
N SER A 306 45.76 11.67 -9.91
CA SER A 306 45.74 10.62 -10.96
C SER A 306 46.70 9.41 -10.98
N ALA A 307 46.17 8.24 -11.38
CA ALA A 307 46.38 7.61 -12.71
C ALA A 307 45.97 6.12 -12.72
N GLY A 308 45.50 5.61 -13.87
CA GLY A 308 45.58 4.18 -14.22
C GLY A 308 44.29 3.52 -14.69
N VAL A 309 43.99 3.65 -15.99
CA VAL A 309 43.00 2.85 -16.72
C VAL A 309 43.54 1.44 -16.94
N ALA A 310 42.69 0.41 -16.75
CA ALA A 310 42.80 -0.84 -17.51
C ALA A 310 41.42 -1.51 -17.63
N THR A 311 41.05 -1.76 -18.87
CA THR A 311 39.78 -2.27 -19.39
C THR A 311 39.68 -3.80 -19.33
N GLY A 312 38.53 -4.32 -18.91
CA GLY A 312 38.08 -5.69 -19.18
C GLY A 312 36.59 -5.65 -19.48
N GLU A 313 36.18 -6.12 -20.66
CA GLU A 313 34.80 -6.09 -21.16
C GLU A 313 33.87 -6.93 -20.26
N GLY A 314 33.24 -6.26 -19.29
CA GLY A 314 32.10 -6.81 -18.55
C GLY A 314 30.85 -6.76 -19.44
N ARG A 315 30.07 -7.85 -19.42
CA ARG A 315 28.75 -7.89 -20.08
C ARG A 315 27.91 -6.68 -19.64
N LYS A 316 27.33 -5.94 -20.60
CA LYS A 316 26.54 -4.73 -20.32
C LYS A 316 25.27 -5.09 -19.52
N ALA A 317 24.85 -4.22 -18.60
CA ALA A 317 23.60 -4.39 -17.87
C ALA A 317 22.39 -4.38 -18.81
N PHE A 318 22.36 -3.43 -19.73
CA PHE A 318 21.37 -3.35 -20.81
C PHE A 318 22.03 -3.58 -22.16
N GLU A 319 21.39 -4.38 -23.00
CA GLU A 319 21.75 -4.55 -24.40
C GLU A 319 20.64 -3.95 -25.26
N ARG A 320 21.03 -3.12 -26.23
CA ARG A 320 20.14 -2.45 -27.17
C ARG A 320 18.84 -1.92 -26.52
N PRO A 321 18.94 -1.05 -25.48
CA PRO A 321 17.76 -0.51 -24.80
C PRO A 321 16.93 0.36 -25.76
N VAL A 322 15.61 0.29 -25.64
CA VAL A 322 14.63 0.92 -26.53
C VAL A 322 14.02 2.14 -25.84
N PHE A 323 14.14 3.30 -26.49
CA PHE A 323 13.54 4.56 -26.02
C PHE A 323 12.46 5.03 -27.00
N ILE A 324 11.24 5.20 -26.50
CA ILE A 324 10.16 5.82 -27.26
C ILE A 324 10.25 7.34 -27.08
N VAL A 325 10.40 8.06 -28.19
CA VAL A 325 10.58 9.50 -28.21
C VAL A 325 9.48 10.16 -29.03
N SER A 326 8.85 11.19 -28.46
CA SER A 326 7.78 11.97 -29.11
C SER A 326 7.58 13.28 -28.35
N PRO A 327 6.95 14.31 -28.95
CA PRO A 327 6.41 15.39 -28.15
C PRO A 327 5.34 14.86 -27.18
N PRO A 328 5.04 15.59 -26.09
CA PRO A 328 3.96 15.21 -25.18
C PRO A 328 2.63 15.13 -25.93
N ARG A 329 1.74 14.27 -25.45
CA ARG A 329 0.37 14.11 -25.98
C ARG A 329 0.28 13.54 -27.41
N SER A 330 1.36 12.92 -27.92
CA SER A 330 1.34 12.19 -29.19
C SER A 330 0.76 10.77 -29.13
N GLY A 331 0.36 10.29 -27.95
CA GLY A 331 -0.13 8.92 -27.76
C GLY A 331 0.98 7.90 -27.44
N SER A 332 2.16 8.36 -27.03
CA SER A 332 3.31 7.49 -26.71
C SER A 332 3.08 6.55 -25.54
N SER A 333 2.13 6.84 -24.64
CA SER A 333 1.71 5.89 -23.59
C SER A 333 1.03 4.65 -24.18
N LEU A 334 0.21 4.79 -25.22
CA LEU A 334 -0.45 3.66 -25.89
C LEU A 334 0.60 2.76 -26.57
N LEU A 335 1.56 3.35 -27.28
CA LEU A 335 2.66 2.61 -27.90
C LEU A 335 3.52 1.89 -26.85
N PHE A 336 3.86 2.58 -25.76
CA PHE A 336 4.63 2.02 -24.66
C PHE A 336 3.92 0.85 -23.97
N GLU A 337 2.65 1.02 -23.60
CA GLU A 337 1.83 -0.02 -22.96
C GLU A 337 1.63 -1.24 -23.85
N THR A 338 1.61 -1.03 -25.17
CA THR A 338 1.53 -2.13 -26.13
C THR A 338 2.87 -2.86 -26.23
N LEU A 339 3.97 -2.16 -26.50
CA LEU A 339 5.30 -2.79 -26.60
C LEU A 339 5.76 -3.45 -25.29
N ALA A 340 5.36 -2.92 -24.13
CA ALA A 340 5.65 -3.50 -22.82
C ALA A 340 5.07 -4.91 -22.63
N GLN A 341 4.16 -5.37 -23.50
CA GLN A 341 3.63 -6.73 -23.47
C GLN A 341 4.54 -7.77 -24.14
N SER A 342 5.64 -7.34 -24.77
CA SER A 342 6.67 -8.25 -25.30
C SER A 342 7.32 -9.04 -24.16
N PRO A 343 7.57 -10.36 -24.32
CA PRO A 343 8.29 -11.14 -23.30
C PRO A 343 9.73 -10.69 -23.09
N SER A 344 10.34 -10.09 -24.12
CA SER A 344 11.76 -9.76 -24.09
C SER A 344 12.06 -8.39 -23.50
N LEU A 345 11.05 -7.56 -23.24
CA LEU A 345 11.21 -6.16 -22.82
C LEU A 345 10.98 -5.98 -21.32
N TRP A 346 11.82 -5.13 -20.73
CA TRP A 346 11.82 -4.79 -19.32
C TRP A 346 11.56 -3.31 -19.14
N THR A 347 10.64 -2.92 -18.29
CA THR A 347 10.27 -1.51 -18.15
C THR A 347 10.04 -1.10 -16.71
N ILE A 348 10.22 0.18 -16.41
CA ILE A 348 9.92 0.76 -15.09
C ILE A 348 8.41 0.97 -14.85
N GLY A 349 7.56 0.49 -15.76
CA GLY A 349 6.10 0.54 -15.65
C GLY A 349 5.45 1.92 -15.88
N GLY A 350 6.24 2.99 -16.02
CA GLY A 350 5.78 4.38 -16.19
C GLY A 350 6.83 5.32 -16.79
N GLU A 351 6.71 6.63 -16.55
CA GLU A 351 7.65 7.64 -17.07
C GLU A 351 8.81 7.90 -16.07
N SER A 352 10.05 7.92 -16.57
CA SER A 352 11.30 8.11 -15.82
C SER A 352 11.59 9.56 -15.41
N HIS A 353 10.58 10.43 -15.36
CA HIS A 353 10.76 11.86 -15.09
C HIS A 353 11.61 12.09 -13.84
N ALA A 354 11.20 11.49 -12.72
CA ALA A 354 11.89 11.61 -11.43
C ALA A 354 13.21 10.82 -11.37
N LEU A 355 13.41 9.82 -12.21
CA LEU A 355 14.60 8.96 -12.19
C LEU A 355 15.81 9.64 -12.83
N ILE A 356 15.63 10.30 -13.97
CA ILE A 356 16.73 11.08 -14.58
C ILE A 356 16.99 12.35 -13.76
N GLU A 357 15.93 12.99 -13.24
CA GLU A 357 16.03 14.26 -12.53
C GLU A 357 16.38 14.12 -11.04
N SER A 358 16.40 12.90 -10.47
CA SER A 358 16.99 12.64 -9.14
C SER A 358 18.52 12.62 -9.15
N ILE A 359 19.14 12.60 -10.32
CA ILE A 359 20.56 12.82 -10.49
C ILE A 359 20.75 14.33 -10.60
N ASP A 360 21.27 14.95 -9.53
CA ASP A 360 21.36 16.42 -9.40
C ASP A 360 21.98 17.08 -10.65
N GLU A 361 23.05 16.49 -11.20
CA GLU A 361 23.76 17.02 -12.37
C GLU A 361 22.90 17.10 -13.65
N LEU A 362 21.78 16.37 -13.68
CA LEU A 362 20.83 16.31 -14.79
C LEU A 362 19.55 17.12 -14.55
N HIS A 363 19.31 17.58 -13.32
CA HIS A 363 18.12 18.36 -12.98
C HIS A 363 18.22 19.79 -13.58
N PRO A 364 17.17 20.34 -14.22
CA PRO A 364 17.22 21.68 -14.82
C PRO A 364 17.65 22.78 -13.85
N ALA A 365 17.27 22.68 -12.58
CA ALA A 365 17.66 23.64 -11.54
C ALA A 365 19.17 23.76 -11.33
N GLN A 366 19.94 22.68 -11.55
CA GLN A 366 21.41 22.70 -11.46
C GLN A 366 22.08 23.19 -12.75
N ARG A 367 21.26 23.55 -13.75
CA ARG A 367 21.67 24.01 -15.08
C ARG A 367 20.94 25.30 -15.42
N ASP A 368 20.81 26.18 -14.42
CA ASP A 368 20.19 27.51 -14.53
C ASP A 368 18.78 27.51 -15.14
N TRP A 369 18.03 26.43 -14.95
CA TRP A 369 16.71 26.24 -15.56
C TRP A 369 16.71 26.43 -17.08
N GLU A 370 17.83 26.11 -17.75
CA GLU A 370 17.99 26.26 -19.20
C GLU A 370 16.90 25.51 -19.98
N SER A 371 16.80 24.19 -19.77
CA SER A 371 15.75 23.32 -20.33
C SER A 371 15.86 21.90 -19.79
N ASN A 372 15.00 20.99 -20.27
CA ASN A 372 15.17 19.56 -20.10
C ASN A 372 16.17 18.91 -21.06
N ARG A 373 16.82 19.69 -21.94
CA ARG A 373 17.80 19.18 -22.91
C ARG A 373 19.06 18.69 -22.22
N LEU A 374 19.49 17.47 -22.56
CA LEU A 374 20.76 16.89 -22.12
C LEU A 374 21.57 16.46 -23.34
N LEU A 375 22.81 16.92 -23.41
CA LEU A 375 23.76 16.55 -24.45
C LEU A 375 24.70 15.45 -23.96
N SER A 376 25.57 14.98 -24.85
CA SER A 376 26.50 13.89 -24.56
C SER A 376 27.47 14.22 -23.42
N ASP A 377 27.87 15.48 -23.24
CA ASP A 377 28.73 15.93 -22.14
C ASP A 377 28.19 15.61 -20.73
N ALA A 378 26.86 15.66 -20.56
CA ALA A 378 26.18 15.31 -19.31
C ALA A 378 26.25 13.80 -18.97
N ALA A 379 26.52 12.93 -19.95
CA ALA A 379 26.69 11.49 -19.75
C ALA A 379 28.10 11.15 -19.25
N THR A 380 28.43 11.56 -18.02
CA THR A 380 29.69 11.18 -17.37
C THR A 380 29.63 9.74 -16.87
N HIS A 381 30.77 9.09 -16.64
CA HIS A 381 30.82 7.72 -16.11
C HIS A 381 30.04 7.55 -14.79
N ALA A 382 30.09 8.56 -13.91
CA ALA A 382 29.35 8.54 -12.64
C ALA A 382 27.83 8.61 -12.88
N VAL A 383 27.40 9.51 -13.77
CA VAL A 383 25.99 9.67 -14.16
C VAL A 383 25.46 8.41 -14.84
N ILE A 384 26.19 7.85 -15.81
CA ILE A 384 25.79 6.62 -16.52
C ILE A 384 25.60 5.46 -15.53
N ARG A 385 26.53 5.29 -14.58
CA ARG A 385 26.44 4.25 -13.56
C ARG A 385 25.24 4.44 -12.64
N ARG A 386 24.99 5.67 -12.16
CA ARG A 386 23.80 5.98 -11.34
C ARG A 386 22.51 5.71 -12.11
N LEU A 387 22.43 6.19 -13.35
CA LEU A 387 21.27 6.01 -14.23
C LEU A 387 21.01 4.53 -14.54
N THR A 388 22.07 3.76 -14.83
CA THR A 388 21.98 2.32 -15.10
C THR A 388 21.48 1.55 -13.87
N ASN A 389 22.00 1.88 -12.68
CA ASN A 389 21.56 1.24 -11.44
C ASN A 389 20.10 1.59 -11.10
N ALA A 390 19.72 2.86 -11.29
CA ALA A 390 18.36 3.31 -11.05
C ALA A 390 17.35 2.63 -11.98
N TYR A 391 17.69 2.49 -13.28
CA TYR A 391 16.86 1.70 -14.19
C TYR A 391 16.80 0.24 -13.77
N ARG A 392 17.94 -0.38 -13.45
CA ARG A 392 17.99 -1.80 -13.08
C ARG A 392 17.16 -2.13 -11.84
N ALA A 393 17.11 -1.23 -10.87
CA ALA A 393 16.35 -1.41 -9.64
C ALA A 393 14.83 -1.33 -9.83
N GLY A 394 14.35 -0.65 -10.89
CA GLY A 394 12.94 -0.37 -11.10
C GLY A 394 12.28 -1.13 -12.24
N ILE A 395 13.03 -1.87 -13.05
CA ILE A 395 12.47 -2.57 -14.20
C ILE A 395 11.79 -3.89 -13.81
N VAL A 396 10.69 -4.17 -14.50
CA VAL A 396 9.95 -5.43 -14.43
C VAL A 396 9.63 -5.91 -15.85
N ASP A 397 9.40 -7.22 -16.01
CA ASP A 397 8.85 -7.80 -17.22
C ASP A 397 7.35 -7.45 -17.37
N ARG A 398 6.72 -7.96 -18.43
CA ARG A 398 5.29 -7.77 -18.71
C ARG A 398 4.35 -8.36 -17.65
N ASP A 399 4.82 -9.30 -16.84
CA ASP A 399 4.05 -9.97 -15.79
C ASP A 399 4.33 -9.35 -14.40
N GLY A 400 5.18 -8.32 -14.35
CA GLY A 400 5.50 -7.57 -13.14
C GLY A 400 6.65 -8.17 -12.33
N ASN A 401 7.40 -9.14 -12.88
CA ASN A 401 8.52 -9.75 -12.19
C ASN A 401 9.80 -8.93 -12.42
N PRO A 402 10.66 -8.75 -11.40
CA PRO A 402 11.97 -8.12 -11.57
C PRO A 402 12.97 -9.06 -12.25
N PRO A 403 13.99 -8.53 -12.96
CA PRO A 403 15.04 -9.36 -13.55
C PRO A 403 15.91 -9.99 -12.47
N GLU A 404 16.48 -11.16 -12.74
CA GLU A 404 17.45 -11.78 -11.84
C GLU A 404 18.63 -10.83 -11.53
N THR A 405 19.13 -10.87 -10.30
CA THR A 405 20.17 -9.96 -9.82
C THR A 405 21.49 -10.07 -10.59
N SER A 406 21.74 -11.18 -11.29
CA SER A 406 22.88 -11.41 -12.19
C SER A 406 22.56 -11.20 -13.67
N ALA A 407 21.30 -10.93 -14.03
CA ALA A 407 20.90 -10.77 -15.43
C ALA A 407 21.63 -9.57 -16.05
N THR A 408 22.24 -9.84 -17.20
CA THR A 408 22.94 -8.88 -18.06
C THR A 408 22.37 -8.99 -19.47
N GLY A 409 22.50 -7.95 -20.28
CA GLY A 409 21.92 -7.93 -21.62
C GLY A 409 20.40 -7.74 -21.63
N LEU A 410 19.85 -7.11 -20.57
CA LEU A 410 18.42 -6.84 -20.48
C LEU A 410 17.99 -5.82 -21.54
N ARG A 411 16.81 -6.01 -22.15
CA ARG A 411 16.24 -5.07 -23.13
C ARG A 411 15.33 -4.08 -22.43
N LEU A 412 15.87 -2.96 -21.96
CA LEU A 412 15.07 -1.88 -21.36
C LEU A 412 14.10 -1.29 -22.40
N LEU A 413 12.84 -1.09 -22.03
CA LEU A 413 11.86 -0.26 -22.72
C LEU A 413 11.51 0.94 -21.84
N GLU A 414 11.79 2.13 -22.34
CA GLU A 414 11.57 3.38 -21.60
C GLU A 414 10.81 4.39 -22.48
N LYS A 415 9.82 5.07 -21.87
CA LYS A 415 9.10 6.17 -22.50
C LYS A 415 8.95 7.32 -21.52
N THR A 416 9.57 8.44 -21.84
CA THR A 416 9.38 9.71 -21.15
C THR A 416 9.39 10.85 -22.18
N PRO A 417 8.37 11.73 -22.25
CA PRO A 417 8.33 12.82 -23.24
C PRO A 417 9.56 13.74 -23.22
N LYS A 418 10.20 13.94 -22.06
CA LYS A 418 11.45 14.72 -21.93
C LYS A 418 12.62 14.09 -22.71
N ASN A 419 12.59 12.78 -23.00
CA ASN A 419 13.66 12.10 -23.72
C ASN A 419 13.74 12.50 -25.20
N ALA A 420 12.71 13.15 -25.73
CA ALA A 420 12.77 13.82 -27.03
C ALA A 420 13.84 14.95 -27.09
N LEU A 421 14.31 15.46 -25.94
CA LEU A 421 15.40 16.43 -25.84
C LEU A 421 16.71 15.82 -25.31
N ARG A 422 16.81 14.49 -25.18
CA ARG A 422 17.92 13.81 -24.48
C ARG A 422 18.58 12.71 -25.31
N ILE A 423 18.31 12.65 -26.61
CA ILE A 423 18.83 11.58 -27.48
C ILE A 423 20.37 11.50 -27.44
N PRO A 424 21.15 12.60 -27.56
CA PRO A 424 22.61 12.52 -27.54
C PRO A 424 23.16 12.05 -26.19
N PHE A 425 22.50 12.45 -25.09
CA PHE A 425 22.79 11.96 -23.75
C PHE A 425 22.54 10.45 -23.63
N LEU A 426 21.36 9.97 -24.04
CA LEU A 426 20.98 8.55 -23.99
C LEU A 426 21.83 7.69 -24.92
N ALA A 427 22.18 8.19 -26.11
CA ALA A 427 23.03 7.50 -27.06
C ALA A 427 24.47 7.35 -26.56
N LYS A 428 24.97 8.28 -25.73
CA LYS A 428 26.28 8.13 -25.07
C LYS A 428 26.19 7.27 -23.81
N ALA A 429 25.11 7.38 -23.04
CA ALA A 429 24.90 6.54 -21.86
C ALA A 429 24.75 5.06 -22.23
N PHE A 430 24.09 4.80 -23.35
CA PHE A 430 23.83 3.48 -23.90
C PHE A 430 24.22 3.46 -25.39
N PRO A 431 25.48 3.12 -25.72
CA PRO A 431 26.02 3.21 -27.09
C PRO A 431 25.26 2.42 -28.16
N ASP A 432 24.51 1.39 -27.75
CA ASP A 432 23.69 0.53 -28.60
C ASP A 432 22.18 0.79 -28.47
N ALA A 433 21.76 1.88 -27.80
CA ALA A 433 20.35 2.25 -27.68
C ALA A 433 19.64 2.40 -29.03
N MET A 434 18.38 1.99 -29.07
CA MET A 434 17.48 2.09 -30.19
C MET A 434 16.35 3.08 -29.89
N PHE A 435 15.92 3.85 -30.89
CA PHE A 435 14.92 4.89 -30.71
C PHE A 435 13.70 4.65 -31.61
N ILE A 436 12.50 4.77 -31.05
CA ILE A 436 11.25 4.72 -31.81
C ILE A 436 10.62 6.12 -31.73
N TYR A 437 10.57 6.82 -32.87
CA TYR A 437 9.86 8.08 -32.98
C TYR A 437 8.38 7.81 -33.28
N LEU A 438 7.49 8.25 -32.38
CA LEU A 438 6.05 8.27 -32.63
C LEU A 438 5.62 9.62 -33.22
N TYR A 439 5.32 9.61 -34.52
CA TYR A 439 4.72 10.72 -35.24
C TYR A 439 3.19 10.77 -35.01
N ARG A 440 2.66 11.98 -34.85
CA ARG A 440 1.22 12.24 -34.85
C ARG A 440 0.98 13.61 -35.48
N ASP A 441 -0.16 13.77 -36.15
CA ASP A 441 -0.51 15.04 -36.80
C ASP A 441 -0.36 16.22 -35.81
N PRO A 442 0.30 17.31 -36.23
CA PRO A 442 0.53 18.47 -35.37
C PRO A 442 -0.77 19.10 -34.88
N ARG A 443 -1.86 19.08 -35.67
CA ARG A 443 -3.15 19.67 -35.28
C ARG A 443 -3.71 18.96 -34.04
N GLU A 444 -3.60 17.64 -34.02
CA GLU A 444 -4.07 16.82 -32.89
C GLU A 444 -3.14 16.95 -31.68
N THR A 445 -1.83 16.88 -31.92
CA THR A 445 -0.84 16.91 -30.83
C THR A 445 -0.84 18.28 -30.14
N VAL A 446 -0.79 19.37 -30.91
CA VAL A 446 -0.80 20.74 -30.37
C VAL A 446 -2.14 21.05 -29.71
N SER A 447 -3.27 20.63 -30.30
CA SER A 447 -4.58 20.75 -29.65
C SER A 447 -4.60 20.04 -28.29
N SER A 448 -4.09 18.82 -28.22
CA SER A 448 -4.05 18.10 -26.95
C SER A 448 -3.06 18.70 -25.94
N MET A 449 -1.97 19.31 -26.39
CA MET A 449 -1.05 20.05 -25.50
C MET A 449 -1.71 21.31 -24.95
N LEU A 450 -2.51 22.03 -25.75
CA LEU A 450 -3.31 23.18 -25.29
C LEU A 450 -4.29 22.76 -24.19
N ASP A 451 -5.04 21.69 -24.41
CA ASP A 451 -5.95 21.14 -23.41
C ASP A 451 -5.20 20.72 -22.13
N ALA A 452 -4.00 20.13 -22.27
CA ALA A 452 -3.17 19.75 -21.14
C ALA A 452 -2.76 20.97 -20.29
N TRP A 453 -2.28 22.05 -20.93
CA TRP A 453 -1.96 23.31 -20.25
C TRP A 453 -3.18 23.91 -19.55
N ARG A 454 -4.33 23.97 -20.22
CA ARG A 454 -5.58 24.53 -19.65
C ARG A 454 -6.11 23.72 -18.47
N SER A 455 -5.88 22.41 -18.46
CA SER A 455 -6.39 21.53 -17.41
C SER A 455 -5.70 21.72 -16.06
N GLY A 456 -4.47 22.26 -16.04
CA GLY A 456 -3.63 22.33 -14.84
C GLY A 456 -3.13 20.97 -14.31
N ARG A 457 -3.51 19.84 -14.93
CA ARG A 457 -3.13 18.48 -14.48
C ARG A 457 -1.71 18.08 -14.87
N PHE A 458 -1.08 18.80 -15.79
CA PHE A 458 0.24 18.47 -16.36
C PHE A 458 1.32 19.50 -16.01
N VAL A 459 1.11 20.24 -14.92
CA VAL A 459 2.09 21.19 -14.38
C VAL A 459 3.33 20.40 -13.94
N MET A 460 4.46 20.67 -14.59
CA MET A 460 5.74 20.04 -14.27
C MET A 460 6.66 20.99 -13.49
N TYR A 461 6.53 22.30 -13.71
CA TYR A 461 7.30 23.31 -12.98
C TYR A 461 6.33 24.34 -12.39
N PRO A 462 5.77 24.06 -11.19
CA PRO A 462 4.81 24.96 -10.56
C PRO A 462 5.43 26.32 -10.19
N SER A 463 6.75 26.36 -9.99
CA SER A 463 7.51 27.55 -9.61
C SER A 463 8.76 27.68 -10.49
N LEU A 464 8.56 27.78 -11.81
CA LEU A 464 9.65 28.05 -12.75
C LEU A 464 10.16 29.49 -12.52
N PRO A 465 11.44 29.72 -12.20
CA PRO A 465 11.96 31.07 -11.94
C PRO A 465 11.70 32.00 -13.12
N ASP A 466 11.46 33.29 -12.88
CA ASP A 466 11.19 34.34 -13.89
C ASP A 466 9.93 34.14 -14.76
N TRP A 467 9.27 32.99 -14.68
CA TRP A 467 8.03 32.74 -15.41
C TRP A 467 6.86 33.46 -14.76
N LYS A 468 6.15 34.28 -15.56
CA LYS A 468 5.04 35.13 -15.09
C LYS A 468 3.65 34.65 -15.56
N GLY A 469 3.60 33.50 -16.23
CA GLY A 469 2.36 32.91 -16.74
C GLY A 469 1.75 31.86 -15.80
N ALA A 470 0.72 31.17 -16.27
CA ALA A 470 0.19 29.99 -15.58
C ALA A 470 1.29 28.93 -15.36
N PRO A 471 1.25 28.14 -14.27
CA PRO A 471 2.28 27.15 -13.95
C PRO A 471 2.71 26.31 -15.15
N TRP A 472 4.03 26.19 -15.37
CA TRP A 472 4.55 25.61 -16.60
C TRP A 472 4.19 24.13 -16.71
N SER A 473 3.49 23.78 -17.78
CA SER A 473 3.06 22.41 -18.05
C SER A 473 3.94 21.74 -19.10
N LEU A 474 4.07 20.42 -18.99
CA LEU A 474 4.88 19.58 -19.90
C LEU A 474 6.39 19.90 -19.85
N LEU A 475 7.18 19.39 -20.81
CA LEU A 475 8.64 19.54 -20.80
C LEU A 475 9.12 20.99 -20.95
N LEU A 476 10.23 21.34 -20.31
CA LEU A 476 10.87 22.64 -20.44
C LEU A 476 11.77 22.65 -21.68
N ILE A 477 11.49 23.52 -22.64
CA ILE A 477 12.25 23.59 -23.91
C ILE A 477 13.37 24.63 -23.86
N PRO A 478 14.47 24.45 -24.62
CA PRO A 478 15.47 25.50 -24.82
C PRO A 478 14.84 26.82 -25.27
N GLY A 479 15.28 27.94 -24.67
CA GLY A 479 14.81 29.27 -25.03
C GLY A 479 13.43 29.66 -24.48
N TRP A 480 12.86 28.89 -23.54
CA TRP A 480 11.52 29.15 -22.98
C TRP A 480 11.34 30.57 -22.41
N ARG A 481 12.42 31.23 -21.94
CA ARG A 481 12.38 32.61 -21.42
C ARG A 481 11.86 33.62 -22.44
N ALA A 482 12.07 33.40 -23.74
CA ALA A 482 11.54 34.25 -24.80
C ALA A 482 10.01 34.17 -24.94
N LEU A 483 9.37 33.21 -24.25
CA LEU A 483 7.94 32.99 -24.27
C LEU A 483 7.21 33.70 -23.11
N ILE A 484 7.94 34.37 -22.21
CA ILE A 484 7.34 35.14 -21.12
C ILE A 484 6.40 36.20 -21.71
N GLY A 485 5.14 36.21 -21.26
CA GLY A 485 4.12 37.13 -21.72
C GLY A 485 3.50 36.83 -23.09
N LYS A 486 3.89 35.72 -23.74
CA LYS A 486 3.25 35.27 -24.99
C LYS A 486 1.90 34.60 -24.72
N PRO A 487 0.94 34.64 -25.67
CA PRO A 487 -0.30 33.87 -25.57
C PRO A 487 -0.03 32.37 -25.47
N LEU A 488 -0.91 31.64 -24.76
CA LEU A 488 -0.76 30.19 -24.52
C LEU A 488 -0.59 29.39 -25.82
N VAL A 489 -1.34 29.74 -26.87
CA VAL A 489 -1.22 29.07 -28.18
C VAL A 489 0.18 29.19 -28.77
N GLN A 490 0.83 30.34 -28.60
CA GLN A 490 2.20 30.57 -29.08
C GLN A 490 3.24 29.85 -28.19
N ILE A 491 3.00 29.77 -26.87
CA ILE A 491 3.83 28.99 -25.95
C ILE A 491 3.81 27.51 -26.34
N VAL A 492 2.62 26.93 -26.54
CA VAL A 492 2.47 25.52 -26.91
C VAL A 492 3.02 25.24 -28.31
N ALA A 493 2.81 26.13 -29.28
CA ALA A 493 3.38 26.01 -30.61
C ALA A 493 4.92 25.98 -30.58
N ALA A 494 5.54 26.89 -29.81
CA ALA A 494 6.99 26.90 -29.60
C ALA A 494 7.47 25.63 -28.87
N GLN A 495 6.76 25.19 -27.84
CA GLN A 495 7.06 23.97 -27.10
C GLN A 495 7.05 22.74 -28.02
N TRP A 496 6.03 22.60 -28.87
CA TRP A 496 5.96 21.52 -29.86
C TRP A 496 7.07 21.63 -30.91
N ARG A 497 7.22 22.81 -31.54
CA ARG A 497 8.18 23.04 -32.62
C ARG A 497 9.62 22.78 -32.17
N THR A 498 10.02 23.34 -31.03
CA THR A 498 11.38 23.15 -30.49
C THR A 498 11.64 21.69 -30.13
N THR A 499 10.64 21.00 -29.56
CA THR A 499 10.77 19.58 -29.22
C THR A 499 10.95 18.72 -30.46
N VAL A 500 10.09 18.90 -31.47
CA VAL A 500 10.15 18.09 -32.71
C VAL A 500 11.39 18.44 -33.54
N ALA A 501 11.74 19.72 -33.68
CA ALA A 501 12.95 20.09 -34.39
C ALA A 501 14.21 19.47 -33.74
N THR A 502 14.36 19.62 -32.42
CA THR A 502 15.47 19.04 -31.67
C THR A 502 15.51 17.52 -31.81
N LEU A 503 14.35 16.87 -31.68
CA LEU A 503 14.21 15.43 -31.83
C LEU A 503 14.68 14.95 -33.21
N LEU A 504 14.23 15.61 -34.28
CA LEU A 504 14.60 15.24 -35.66
C LEU A 504 16.08 15.47 -35.92
N ASP A 505 16.64 16.60 -35.46
CA ASP A 505 18.07 16.89 -35.56
C ASP A 505 18.88 15.78 -34.87
N ASP A 506 18.55 15.47 -33.61
CA ASP A 506 19.29 14.47 -32.83
C ASP A 506 19.13 13.04 -33.40
N LEU A 507 17.98 12.69 -34.02
CA LEU A 507 17.77 11.38 -34.67
C LEU A 507 18.56 11.26 -35.98
N GLU A 508 18.57 12.31 -36.81
CA GLU A 508 19.28 12.31 -38.09
C GLU A 508 20.81 12.24 -37.91
N GLU A 509 21.33 12.65 -36.74
CA GLU A 509 22.74 12.47 -36.36
C GLU A 509 23.11 11.02 -35.98
N LEU A 510 22.12 10.16 -35.68
CA LEU A 510 22.34 8.75 -35.36
C LEU A 510 22.40 7.87 -36.62
N PRO A 511 23.15 6.75 -36.56
CA PRO A 511 23.09 5.71 -37.60
C PRO A 511 21.64 5.31 -37.91
N PRO A 512 21.25 5.21 -39.20
CA PRO A 512 19.85 4.92 -39.59
C PRO A 512 19.28 3.59 -39.07
N ASP A 513 20.13 2.65 -38.66
CA ASP A 513 19.71 1.38 -38.07
C ASP A 513 19.41 1.46 -36.56
N ARG A 514 19.70 2.61 -35.92
CA ARG A 514 19.42 2.85 -34.49
C ARG A 514 18.08 3.52 -34.23
N TRP A 515 17.34 3.95 -35.25
CA TRP A 515 16.02 4.52 -35.04
C TRP A 515 15.04 4.20 -36.15
N CYS A 516 13.74 4.24 -35.82
CA CYS A 516 12.67 4.11 -36.80
C CYS A 516 11.50 5.03 -36.45
N VAL A 517 10.59 5.23 -37.40
CA VAL A 517 9.37 6.03 -37.21
C VAL A 517 8.14 5.12 -37.26
N THR A 518 7.16 5.43 -36.41
CA THR A 518 5.78 4.92 -36.47
C THR A 518 4.82 6.10 -36.36
N SER A 519 3.58 5.96 -36.83
CA SER A 519 2.55 6.99 -36.65
C SER A 519 1.43 6.50 -35.74
N TYR A 520 0.85 7.42 -34.97
CA TYR A 520 -0.31 7.13 -34.12
C TYR A 520 -1.47 6.55 -34.95
N ASP A 521 -1.72 7.12 -36.14
CA ASP A 521 -2.78 6.66 -37.03
C ASP A 521 -2.55 5.22 -37.50
N LYS A 522 -1.30 4.87 -37.83
CA LYS A 522 -0.94 3.51 -38.24
C LYS A 522 -1.02 2.52 -37.08
N LEU A 523 -0.58 2.94 -35.88
CA LEU A 523 -0.70 2.14 -34.66
C LEU A 523 -2.16 1.83 -34.32
N VAL A 524 -3.09 2.77 -34.54
CA VAL A 524 -4.52 2.56 -34.26
C VAL A 524 -5.21 1.77 -35.37
N ALA A 525 -4.87 2.04 -36.64
CA ALA A 525 -5.49 1.37 -37.78
C ALA A 525 -5.04 -0.09 -37.93
N GLU A 526 -3.74 -0.35 -37.73
CA GLU A 526 -3.11 -1.64 -37.98
C GLU A 526 -2.20 -2.06 -36.79
N PRO A 527 -2.75 -2.18 -35.56
CA PRO A 527 -1.95 -2.34 -34.34
C PRO A 527 -1.06 -3.58 -34.37
N GLN A 528 -1.58 -4.73 -34.85
CA GLN A 528 -0.81 -5.97 -34.92
C GLN A 528 0.40 -5.82 -35.85
N GLY A 529 0.17 -5.48 -37.11
CA GLY A 529 1.24 -5.41 -38.12
C GLY A 529 2.27 -4.32 -37.79
N GLU A 530 1.84 -3.22 -37.19
CA GLU A 530 2.77 -2.16 -36.80
C GLU A 530 3.63 -2.53 -35.59
N ILE A 531 3.07 -3.23 -34.58
CA ILE A 531 3.84 -3.70 -33.44
C ILE A 531 4.80 -4.82 -33.82
N GLU A 532 4.40 -5.76 -34.68
CA GLU A 532 5.30 -6.79 -35.22
C GLU A 532 6.47 -6.17 -35.99
N ARG A 533 6.22 -5.14 -36.80
CA ARG A 533 7.28 -4.39 -37.52
C ARG A 533 8.24 -3.72 -36.54
N LEU A 534 7.73 -3.08 -35.50
CA LEU A 534 8.56 -2.42 -34.48
C LEU A 534 9.35 -3.43 -33.66
N ALA A 535 8.73 -4.55 -33.26
CA ALA A 535 9.39 -5.64 -32.55
C ALA A 535 10.52 -6.25 -33.38
N ALA A 536 10.29 -6.48 -34.68
CA ALA A 536 11.32 -6.93 -35.61
C ALA A 536 12.46 -5.91 -35.75
N PHE A 537 12.15 -4.61 -35.86
CA PHE A 537 13.15 -3.55 -35.92
C PHE A 537 14.04 -3.53 -34.68
N VAL A 538 13.45 -3.54 -33.48
CA VAL A 538 14.23 -3.54 -32.24
C VAL A 538 14.82 -4.92 -31.91
N GLY A 539 14.40 -5.99 -32.60
CA GLY A 539 14.86 -7.35 -32.38
C GLY A 539 14.39 -7.90 -31.04
N VAL A 540 13.09 -7.86 -30.78
CA VAL A 540 12.43 -8.46 -29.61
C VAL A 540 11.29 -9.36 -30.06
N GLU A 541 10.93 -10.34 -29.22
CA GLU A 541 9.86 -11.28 -29.52
C GLU A 541 8.48 -10.64 -29.35
N TRP A 542 7.51 -11.12 -30.11
CA TRP A 542 6.11 -10.75 -29.98
C TRP A 542 5.23 -11.98 -30.12
N ASP A 543 4.41 -12.26 -29.11
CA ASP A 543 3.65 -13.51 -28.96
C ASP A 543 2.15 -13.27 -28.68
N ARG A 544 1.68 -12.01 -28.80
CA ARG A 544 0.27 -11.64 -28.55
C ARG A 544 -0.46 -11.22 -29.83
N ALA A 545 -1.73 -11.60 -29.91
CA ALA A 545 -2.65 -11.07 -30.90
C ALA A 545 -3.33 -9.80 -30.35
N LEU A 546 -3.13 -8.68 -31.03
CA LEU A 546 -3.77 -7.41 -30.76
C LEU A 546 -5.08 -7.32 -31.55
N ARG A 547 -6.15 -6.95 -30.86
CA ARG A 547 -7.45 -6.65 -31.48
C ARG A 547 -7.60 -5.14 -31.58
N SER A 548 -8.15 -4.67 -32.70
CA SER A 548 -8.52 -3.27 -32.88
C SER A 548 -9.96 -3.04 -32.41
N PRO A 549 -10.27 -1.96 -31.66
CA PRO A 549 -9.33 -0.95 -31.18
C PRO A 549 -8.49 -1.42 -29.99
N LEU A 550 -7.27 -0.88 -29.85
CA LEU A 550 -6.46 -1.08 -28.65
C LEU A 550 -7.15 -0.46 -27.42
N PRO A 551 -6.93 -1.01 -26.20
CA PRO A 551 -7.44 -0.43 -24.96
C PRO A 551 -7.03 1.04 -24.78
N GLU A 552 -7.91 1.84 -24.16
CA GLU A 552 -7.56 3.22 -23.84
C GLU A 552 -6.40 3.27 -22.85
N SER A 553 -5.42 4.13 -23.13
CA SER A 553 -4.26 4.30 -22.24
C SER A 553 -4.66 4.92 -20.91
N ARG A 554 -3.98 4.55 -19.82
CA ARG A 554 -4.19 5.07 -18.45
C ARG A 554 -4.04 6.59 -18.31
N HIS A 555 -3.48 7.26 -19.32
CA HIS A 555 -3.24 8.71 -19.38
C HIS A 555 -4.15 9.45 -20.39
N THR A 556 -5.21 8.78 -20.86
CA THR A 556 -6.24 9.34 -21.75
C THR A 556 -7.13 10.29 -20.95
N LEU A 557 -7.24 11.55 -21.38
CA LEU A 557 -8.06 12.57 -20.68
C LEU A 557 -9.53 12.54 -21.10
N THR A 558 -9.78 12.18 -22.36
CA THR A 558 -11.10 12.00 -22.97
C THR A 558 -10.91 10.98 -24.09
N SER A 559 -11.92 10.16 -24.37
CA SER A 559 -11.83 9.15 -25.42
C SER A 559 -11.34 9.70 -26.77
N PRO A 560 -10.56 8.93 -27.55
CA PRO A 560 -10.04 9.38 -28.83
C PRO A 560 -11.16 9.75 -29.81
N ASP A 561 -11.19 11.01 -30.24
CA ASP A 561 -12.07 11.51 -31.31
C ASP A 561 -11.22 12.24 -32.35
N PRO A 562 -11.18 11.78 -33.63
CA PRO A 562 -10.37 12.40 -34.69
C PRO A 562 -10.80 13.84 -35.01
N ASN A 563 -12.00 14.26 -34.60
CA ASN A 563 -12.48 15.63 -34.75
C ASN A 563 -12.25 16.49 -33.50
N LYS A 564 -11.68 15.95 -32.42
CA LYS A 564 -11.47 16.68 -31.16
C LYS A 564 -10.70 17.98 -31.35
N TRP A 565 -9.69 17.96 -32.22
CA TRP A 565 -8.84 19.14 -32.47
C TRP A 565 -9.63 20.33 -33.04
N LYS A 566 -10.79 20.09 -33.67
CA LYS A 566 -11.65 21.15 -34.21
C LYS A 566 -12.18 22.10 -33.14
N ARG A 567 -12.19 21.67 -31.87
CA ARG A 567 -12.53 22.55 -30.72
C ARG A 567 -11.57 23.72 -30.56
N ASN A 568 -10.32 23.55 -30.99
CA ASN A 568 -9.27 24.58 -30.95
C ASN A 568 -8.94 25.10 -32.38
N ALA A 569 -9.83 24.93 -33.37
CA ALA A 569 -9.54 25.21 -34.78
C ALA A 569 -9.08 26.66 -35.06
N THR A 570 -9.70 27.64 -34.40
CA THR A 570 -9.36 29.06 -34.55
C THR A 570 -7.94 29.36 -34.07
N GLU A 571 -7.55 28.83 -32.91
CA GLU A 571 -6.22 29.01 -32.33
C GLU A 571 -5.16 28.23 -33.13
N LEU A 572 -5.50 27.02 -33.59
CA LEU A 572 -4.61 26.23 -34.45
C LEU A 572 -4.33 26.96 -35.76
N ALA A 573 -5.33 27.60 -36.37
CA ALA A 573 -5.15 28.36 -37.62
C ALA A 573 -4.08 29.47 -37.47
N GLU A 574 -3.97 30.11 -36.29
CA GLU A 574 -2.97 31.14 -36.00
C GLU A 574 -1.53 30.58 -36.02
N ILE A 575 -1.34 29.37 -35.49
CA ILE A 575 0.00 28.80 -35.27
C ILE A 575 0.43 27.75 -36.30
N MET A 576 -0.49 27.26 -37.15
CA MET A 576 -0.16 26.28 -38.20
C MET A 576 1.00 26.71 -39.11
N PRO A 577 1.13 27.99 -39.54
CA PRO A 577 2.29 28.44 -40.30
C PRO A 577 3.62 28.37 -39.54
N VAL A 578 3.60 28.41 -38.20
CA VAL A 578 4.79 28.37 -37.35
C VAL A 578 5.32 26.95 -37.18
N VAL A 579 4.44 25.95 -37.24
CA VAL A 579 4.78 24.54 -37.03
C VAL A 579 4.88 23.73 -38.32
N SER A 580 4.48 24.30 -39.46
CA SER A 580 4.31 23.58 -40.74
C SER A 580 5.62 23.07 -41.34
N ASP A 581 6.70 23.83 -41.25
CA ASP A 581 8.03 23.46 -41.74
C ASP A 581 8.56 22.20 -41.04
N VAL A 582 8.51 22.19 -39.71
CA VAL A 582 8.93 21.08 -38.86
C VAL A 582 7.97 19.89 -39.00
N ALA A 583 6.67 20.14 -39.13
CA ALA A 583 5.68 19.09 -39.36
C ALA A 583 5.87 18.38 -40.71
N GLU A 584 6.18 19.13 -41.76
CA GLU A 584 6.46 18.56 -43.08
C GLU A 584 7.76 17.76 -43.06
N ARG A 585 8.82 18.25 -42.39
CA ARG A 585 10.05 17.46 -42.18
C ARG A 585 9.77 16.15 -41.43
N ALA A 586 8.99 16.20 -40.34
CA ALA A 586 8.60 14.99 -39.59
C ALA A 586 7.81 14.01 -40.46
N ARG A 587 6.91 14.51 -41.31
CA ARG A 587 6.12 13.71 -42.26
C ARG A 587 6.99 13.06 -43.33
N GLN A 588 7.97 13.79 -43.86
CA GLN A 588 8.92 13.26 -44.85
C GLN A 588 9.82 12.17 -44.24
N LEU A 589 10.22 12.33 -42.97
CA LEU A 589 10.98 11.32 -42.24
C LEU A 589 10.19 10.03 -42.04
N PHE A 590 8.88 10.12 -41.74
CA PHE A 590 7.98 8.97 -41.72
C PHE A 590 7.87 8.25 -43.08
N GLY A 591 7.99 9.00 -44.19
CA GLY A 591 7.96 8.45 -45.55
C GLY A 591 9.23 7.73 -46.01
N ARG A 592 10.33 7.77 -45.24
CA ARG A 592 11.61 7.11 -45.56
C ARG A 592 11.91 5.99 -44.55
N VAL A 593 11.58 4.74 -44.88
CA VAL A 593 11.83 3.58 -44.00
C VAL A 593 13.26 3.04 -44.23
N PRO A 594 14.11 2.87 -43.20
CA PRO A 594 15.34 2.09 -43.33
C PRO A 594 15.00 0.60 -43.43
N ALA A 595 15.44 -0.05 -44.50
CA ALA A 595 15.29 -1.50 -44.67
C ALA A 595 16.38 -2.25 -43.89
N ARG A 596 15.98 -3.18 -43.02
CA ARG A 596 16.85 -4.29 -42.62
C ARG A 596 16.04 -5.58 -42.53
N THR A 597 16.44 -6.56 -43.33
CA THR A 597 15.83 -7.89 -43.46
C THR A 597 16.17 -8.75 -42.23
N PRO A 598 15.23 -9.49 -41.64
CA PRO A 598 15.52 -10.34 -40.49
C PRO A 598 16.24 -11.61 -40.94
N SER A 599 17.41 -11.87 -40.36
CA SER A 599 18.05 -13.19 -40.41
C SER A 599 17.89 -13.87 -39.05
N GLY A 600 17.19 -15.00 -39.02
CA GLY A 600 17.40 -16.04 -38.02
C GLY A 600 16.60 -15.91 -36.73
N TRP A 601 15.29 -16.13 -36.80
CA TRP A 601 14.52 -16.62 -35.65
C TRP A 601 13.51 -17.66 -36.15
N GLN A 602 13.66 -18.90 -35.69
CA GLN A 602 12.72 -20.00 -35.97
C GLN A 602 11.71 -20.04 -34.82
N ALA A 603 10.44 -19.80 -35.16
CA ALA A 603 9.32 -19.90 -34.23
C ALA A 603 9.00 -21.37 -33.93
N SER A 604 8.85 -21.71 -32.64
CA SER A 604 8.19 -22.94 -32.21
C SER A 604 6.73 -22.63 -31.86
N GLU A 605 5.82 -23.35 -32.53
CA GLU A 605 4.36 -23.30 -32.36
C GLU A 605 3.85 -24.00 -31.09
N ALA A 606 2.59 -23.67 -30.76
CA ALA A 606 1.67 -24.25 -29.75
C ALA A 606 1.67 -23.50 -28.40
N VAL A 607 0.55 -23.04 -27.82
CA VAL A 607 -0.84 -23.50 -27.85
C VAL A 607 -1.80 -22.32 -27.65
N ALA A 608 -2.87 -22.30 -28.44
CA ALA A 608 -4.06 -21.48 -28.24
C ALA A 608 -4.99 -22.09 -27.17
N ALA A 609 -5.57 -21.27 -26.29
CA ALA A 609 -7.00 -21.20 -25.98
C ALA A 609 -7.29 -20.62 -24.59
N ALA A 610 -8.47 -19.99 -24.52
CA ALA A 610 -9.26 -19.60 -23.35
C ALA A 610 -9.08 -18.16 -22.83
N SER A 611 -10.24 -17.54 -22.71
CA SER A 611 -10.55 -16.14 -22.57
C SER A 611 -11.09 -15.80 -21.17
N ASP A 612 -11.01 -14.50 -20.86
CA ASP A 612 -11.92 -13.69 -20.04
C ASP A 612 -11.80 -13.63 -18.50
N SER A 613 -11.39 -12.42 -18.08
CA SER A 613 -12.06 -11.51 -17.12
C SER A 613 -11.76 -11.61 -15.61
N VAL A 614 -11.00 -10.62 -15.09
CA VAL A 614 -11.06 -10.03 -13.72
C VAL A 614 -10.41 -8.62 -13.85
N GLY A 615 -10.98 -7.48 -13.47
CA GLY A 615 -11.80 -7.12 -12.32
C GLY A 615 -10.95 -6.25 -11.36
N GLU A 616 -11.07 -4.92 -11.47
CA GLU A 616 -10.33 -3.91 -10.69
C GLU A 616 -10.54 -4.00 -9.17
N SER A 617 -9.56 -3.52 -8.38
CA SER A 617 -9.70 -3.25 -6.93
C SER A 617 -9.26 -1.80 -6.57
N PRO A 618 -10.07 -1.02 -5.82
CA PRO A 618 -9.76 0.38 -5.47
C PRO A 618 -9.02 0.56 -4.12
N ARG A 619 -8.35 1.72 -3.96
CA ARG A 619 -7.52 2.17 -2.81
C ARG A 619 -8.37 2.84 -1.69
N GLN A 620 -7.98 2.71 -0.41
CA GLN A 620 -8.74 3.13 0.79
C GLN A 620 -8.35 4.53 1.38
N HIS A 621 -9.33 5.40 1.65
CA HIS A 621 -9.32 6.73 2.33
C HIS A 621 -9.94 6.65 3.73
N PRO A 622 -9.49 7.27 4.85
CA PRO A 622 -9.97 6.96 6.21
C PRO A 622 -11.50 6.76 6.33
N LEU A 623 -11.90 5.70 7.06
CA LEU A 623 -13.30 5.25 7.17
C LEU A 623 -14.21 6.30 7.82
N ARG A 624 -14.91 7.07 6.99
CA ARG A 624 -15.95 7.98 7.45
C ARG A 624 -17.25 7.23 7.68
N SER A 625 -17.85 7.38 8.86
CA SER A 625 -19.18 6.86 9.19
C SER A 625 -20.11 7.95 9.72
N VAL A 626 -21.39 7.89 9.35
CA VAL A 626 -22.46 8.80 9.77
C VAL A 626 -23.51 8.02 10.55
N SER A 627 -23.91 8.49 11.72
CA SER A 627 -24.95 7.85 12.52
C SER A 627 -26.06 8.83 12.93
N THR A 628 -27.25 8.31 13.18
CA THR A 628 -28.31 9.11 13.81
C THR A 628 -28.03 9.27 15.30
N PRO A 629 -28.44 10.38 15.94
CA PRO A 629 -28.38 10.52 17.40
C PRO A 629 -29.10 9.37 18.12
N SER A 630 -30.24 8.93 17.59
CA SER A 630 -31.03 7.81 18.10
C SER A 630 -30.27 6.48 18.17
N MET A 631 -29.25 6.27 17.32
CA MET A 631 -28.40 5.08 17.41
C MET A 631 -27.62 5.07 18.73
N THR A 632 -27.08 6.23 19.15
CA THR A 632 -26.32 6.33 20.39
C THR A 632 -27.24 6.15 21.60
N ASP A 633 -28.43 6.77 21.56
CA ASP A 633 -29.44 6.63 22.61
C ASP A 633 -29.87 5.17 22.80
N LEU A 634 -30.03 4.42 21.71
CA LEU A 634 -30.37 3.00 21.75
C LEU A 634 -29.31 2.16 22.46
N LEU A 635 -28.02 2.42 22.22
CA LEU A 635 -26.92 1.70 22.89
C LEU A 635 -26.88 2.03 24.39
N VAL A 636 -27.04 3.31 24.74
CA VAL A 636 -27.01 3.77 26.13
C VAL A 636 -28.21 3.25 26.91
N GLN A 637 -29.42 3.37 26.36
CA GLN A 637 -30.67 2.96 27.03
C GLN A 637 -30.86 1.44 27.03
N GLY A 638 -30.45 0.76 25.96
CA GLY A 638 -30.53 -0.68 25.84
C GLY A 638 -29.42 -1.43 26.58
N GLU A 639 -28.44 -0.70 27.12
CA GLU A 639 -27.25 -1.24 27.79
C GLU A 639 -26.53 -2.31 26.98
N PHE A 640 -26.31 -2.05 25.69
CA PHE A 640 -25.61 -2.98 24.83
C PHE A 640 -24.67 -2.25 23.87
N SER A 641 -23.76 -3.03 23.32
CA SER A 641 -22.91 -2.69 22.18
C SER A 641 -23.06 -3.80 21.15
N PHE A 642 -22.50 -3.63 19.97
CA PHE A 642 -22.56 -4.67 18.96
C PHE A 642 -21.28 -4.73 18.12
N LEU A 643 -21.06 -5.90 17.53
CA LEU A 643 -19.93 -6.20 16.67
C LEU A 643 -20.38 -6.33 15.22
N ILE A 644 -19.54 -5.86 14.30
CA ILE A 644 -19.69 -6.01 12.87
C ILE A 644 -18.43 -6.66 12.31
N SER A 645 -18.55 -7.71 11.52
CA SER A 645 -17.42 -8.23 10.72
C SER A 645 -17.49 -7.72 9.28
N THR A 646 -16.31 -7.47 8.70
CA THR A 646 -16.17 -7.07 7.30
C THR A 646 -15.12 -7.96 6.60
N TYR A 647 -15.59 -8.80 5.69
CA TYR A 647 -14.72 -9.77 5.02
C TYR A 647 -13.70 -9.08 4.13
N GLN A 648 -14.12 -8.16 3.25
CA GLN A 648 -13.23 -7.54 2.28
C GLN A 648 -12.28 -6.49 2.87
N SER A 649 -12.71 -5.75 3.90
CA SER A 649 -11.87 -4.72 4.52
C SER A 649 -11.05 -5.23 5.70
N GLY A 650 -11.24 -6.50 6.12
CA GLY A 650 -10.42 -7.14 7.15
C GLY A 650 -10.61 -6.52 8.53
N LYS A 651 -11.83 -6.11 8.88
CA LYS A 651 -12.13 -5.44 10.16
C LYS A 651 -13.20 -6.17 10.96
N LEU A 652 -12.98 -6.24 12.26
CA LEU A 652 -14.02 -6.42 13.25
C LEU A 652 -14.26 -5.06 13.91
N ILE A 653 -15.49 -4.58 13.90
CA ILE A 653 -15.86 -3.25 14.36
C ILE A 653 -16.72 -3.40 15.60
N ALA A 654 -16.25 -2.91 16.74
CA ALA A 654 -17.05 -2.76 17.95
C ALA A 654 -17.73 -1.39 17.94
N VAL A 655 -19.06 -1.39 17.90
CA VAL A 655 -19.89 -0.19 17.96
C VAL A 655 -20.43 -0.05 19.37
N ARG A 656 -20.00 1.00 20.04
CA ARG A 656 -20.22 1.24 21.47
C ARG A 656 -20.55 2.71 21.74
N ALA A 657 -20.99 3.01 22.95
CA ALA A 657 -21.29 4.38 23.36
C ALA A 657 -20.29 4.83 24.42
N LYS A 658 -19.69 6.00 24.23
CA LYS A 658 -18.77 6.63 25.17
C LYS A 658 -19.13 8.10 25.32
N ASP A 659 -19.31 8.55 26.55
CA ASP A 659 -19.59 9.96 26.88
C ASP A 659 -20.77 10.55 26.07
N GLY A 660 -21.81 9.75 25.84
CA GLY A 660 -22.99 10.14 25.06
C GLY A 660 -22.76 10.27 23.55
N ARG A 661 -21.66 9.73 23.03
CA ARG A 661 -21.32 9.69 21.59
C ARG A 661 -21.10 8.25 21.13
N LEU A 662 -21.38 8.01 19.84
CA LEU A 662 -21.04 6.75 19.20
C LEU A 662 -19.52 6.63 19.05
N ASP A 663 -18.99 5.49 19.44
CA ASP A 663 -17.59 5.08 19.28
C ASP A 663 -17.55 3.82 18.41
N THR A 664 -16.76 3.87 17.34
CA THR A 664 -16.55 2.76 16.40
C THR A 664 -15.10 2.33 16.48
N HIS A 665 -14.84 1.28 17.23
CA HIS A 665 -13.50 0.74 17.42
C HIS A 665 -13.21 -0.37 16.40
N PHE A 666 -12.05 -0.32 15.75
CA PHE A 666 -11.68 -1.22 14.68
C PHE A 666 -10.53 -2.13 15.11
N SER A 667 -10.76 -3.43 15.08
CA SER A 667 -9.73 -4.45 15.25
C SER A 667 -9.47 -5.13 13.91
N SER A 668 -8.21 -5.42 13.59
CA SER A 668 -7.84 -6.02 12.31
C SER A 668 -7.78 -7.53 12.40
N PHE A 669 -8.46 -8.20 11.49
CA PHE A 669 -8.46 -9.67 11.38
C PHE A 669 -8.31 -10.10 9.91
N PRO A 670 -7.70 -11.25 9.61
CA PRO A 670 -7.66 -11.80 8.26
C PRO A 670 -9.06 -12.25 7.81
N SER A 671 -9.73 -11.46 6.98
CA SER A 671 -11.04 -11.78 6.41
C SER A 671 -12.07 -12.26 7.45
N PRO A 672 -12.43 -11.44 8.47
CA PRO A 672 -13.38 -11.84 9.50
C PRO A 672 -14.78 -12.03 8.89
N MET A 673 -15.41 -13.15 9.26
CA MET A 673 -16.68 -13.62 8.71
C MET A 673 -17.72 -13.79 9.82
N GLY A 674 -18.20 -15.01 10.11
CA GLY A 674 -19.20 -15.23 11.15
C GLY A 674 -18.71 -14.85 12.56
N ILE A 675 -19.64 -14.39 13.41
CA ILE A 675 -19.40 -14.11 14.83
C ILE A 675 -20.44 -14.91 15.64
N ALA A 676 -20.03 -15.57 16.72
CA ALA A 676 -20.95 -16.25 17.64
C ALA A 676 -20.71 -15.80 19.08
N ILE A 677 -21.77 -15.33 19.75
CA ILE A 677 -21.73 -14.92 21.15
C ILE A 677 -22.30 -16.05 22.01
N GLY A 678 -21.49 -16.62 22.89
CA GLY A 678 -21.90 -17.62 23.87
C GLY A 678 -21.68 -17.12 25.29
N GLU A 679 -22.13 -17.89 26.29
CA GLU A 679 -21.98 -17.50 27.70
C GLU A 679 -20.51 -17.44 28.14
N ARG A 680 -19.72 -18.43 27.69
CA ARG A 680 -18.31 -18.55 28.05
C ARG A 680 -17.37 -17.87 27.07
N TYR A 681 -17.70 -17.98 25.78
CA TYR A 681 -16.83 -17.55 24.70
C TYR A 681 -17.57 -16.76 23.64
N LEU A 682 -16.90 -15.72 23.16
CA LEU A 682 -17.16 -15.14 21.85
C LEU A 682 -16.29 -15.88 20.83
N ALA A 683 -16.86 -16.35 19.73
CA ALA A 683 -16.13 -16.94 18.62
C ALA A 683 -16.13 -16.02 17.40
N LEU A 684 -14.96 -15.90 16.75
CA LEU A 684 -14.78 -15.16 15.50
C LEU A 684 -14.19 -16.09 14.44
N GLY A 685 -14.88 -16.21 13.31
CA GLY A 685 -14.38 -16.95 12.15
C GLY A 685 -13.56 -16.04 11.25
N THR A 686 -12.36 -16.47 10.88
CA THR A 686 -11.45 -15.80 9.92
C THR A 686 -11.22 -16.70 8.72
N GLU A 687 -10.41 -16.27 7.75
CA GLU A 687 -10.15 -17.03 6.51
C GLU A 687 -9.81 -18.50 6.75
N THR A 688 -8.95 -18.78 7.75
CA THR A 688 -8.41 -20.12 8.00
C THR A 688 -8.54 -20.58 9.45
N SER A 689 -9.22 -19.82 10.31
CA SER A 689 -9.23 -20.11 11.75
C SER A 689 -10.51 -19.66 12.47
N ILE A 690 -10.79 -20.28 13.61
CA ILE A 690 -11.83 -19.88 14.56
C ILE A 690 -11.17 -19.46 15.87
N TRP A 691 -11.35 -18.21 16.25
CA TRP A 691 -10.80 -17.63 17.47
C TRP A 691 -11.85 -17.62 18.57
N HIS A 692 -11.53 -18.20 19.74
CA HIS A 692 -12.34 -18.09 20.95
C HIS A 692 -11.76 -17.02 21.87
N TYR A 693 -12.64 -16.12 22.29
CA TYR A 693 -12.36 -15.04 23.21
C TYR A 693 -13.13 -15.24 24.49
N ARG A 694 -12.47 -15.04 25.63
CA ARG A 694 -13.07 -15.05 26.96
C ARG A 694 -13.10 -13.65 27.52
N ASN A 695 -14.24 -13.26 28.10
CA ASN A 695 -14.35 -11.98 28.80
C ASN A 695 -13.58 -12.04 30.14
N GLN A 696 -12.67 -11.09 30.35
CA GLN A 696 -11.89 -10.88 31.57
C GLN A 696 -12.02 -9.41 32.00
N ARG A 697 -13.04 -9.11 32.81
CA ARG A 697 -13.41 -7.73 33.17
C ARG A 697 -12.30 -7.03 33.97
N GLU A 698 -11.53 -7.78 34.74
CA GLU A 698 -10.40 -7.28 35.52
C GLU A 698 -9.32 -6.66 34.63
N VAL A 699 -9.12 -7.23 33.44
CA VAL A 699 -8.21 -6.66 32.43
C VAL A 699 -8.79 -5.37 31.85
N GLY A 700 -10.12 -5.32 31.67
CA GLY A 700 -10.87 -4.12 31.28
C GLY A 700 -10.58 -2.90 32.16
N THR A 701 -10.39 -3.10 33.46
CA THR A 701 -10.05 -2.02 34.42
C THR A 701 -8.61 -1.51 34.29
N LYS A 702 -7.74 -2.28 33.65
CA LYS A 702 -6.31 -1.98 33.49
C LYS A 702 -5.97 -1.42 32.12
N ILE A 703 -6.81 -1.66 31.11
CA ILE A 703 -6.63 -1.12 29.77
C ILE A 703 -7.08 0.35 29.69
N SER A 704 -6.45 1.13 28.82
CA SER A 704 -6.84 2.52 28.53
C SER A 704 -7.35 2.62 27.08
N PRO A 705 -8.52 3.23 26.82
CA PRO A 705 -9.50 3.65 27.82
C PRO A 705 -10.04 2.46 28.62
N ILE A 706 -10.47 2.72 29.87
CA ILE A 706 -11.07 1.69 30.73
C ILE A 706 -12.28 1.09 30.02
N ALA A 707 -12.30 -0.23 29.95
CA ALA A 707 -13.40 -0.98 29.38
C ALA A 707 -14.19 -1.70 30.48
N ASP A 708 -15.51 -1.77 30.32
CA ASP A 708 -16.37 -2.54 31.24
C ASP A 708 -16.23 -4.06 31.03
N SER A 709 -15.60 -4.45 29.93
CA SER A 709 -15.39 -5.81 29.48
C SER A 709 -14.16 -5.87 28.59
N CYS A 710 -13.36 -6.93 28.71
CA CYS A 710 -12.18 -7.14 27.87
C CYS A 710 -12.15 -8.59 27.41
N PHE A 711 -12.37 -8.80 26.12
CA PHE A 711 -12.36 -10.11 25.49
C PHE A 711 -10.95 -10.44 25.06
N LEU A 712 -10.36 -11.43 25.72
CA LEU A 712 -9.01 -11.93 25.44
C LEU A 712 -9.07 -13.26 24.68
N PRO A 713 -8.23 -13.45 23.64
CA PRO A 713 -8.16 -14.71 22.94
C PRO A 713 -7.59 -15.79 23.84
N VAL A 714 -8.24 -16.96 23.87
CA VAL A 714 -7.87 -18.09 24.72
C VAL A 714 -7.69 -19.40 23.95
N ARG A 715 -8.23 -19.49 22.73
CA ARG A 715 -8.06 -20.65 21.84
C ARG A 715 -8.16 -20.19 20.39
N ALA A 716 -7.30 -20.74 19.53
CA ALA A 716 -7.43 -20.62 18.08
C ALA A 716 -7.51 -22.03 17.48
N HIS A 717 -8.45 -22.26 16.58
CA HIS A 717 -8.64 -23.54 15.88
C HIS A 717 -8.41 -23.36 14.39
N SER A 718 -7.55 -24.17 13.77
CA SER A 718 -7.24 -24.07 12.34
C SER A 718 -8.23 -24.88 11.50
N THR A 719 -9.01 -24.22 10.65
CA THR A 719 -10.02 -24.86 9.78
C THR A 719 -9.56 -25.02 8.33
N GLY A 720 -8.59 -24.21 7.88
CA GLY A 720 -8.41 -23.92 6.45
C GLY A 720 -9.55 -23.08 5.88
N ASP A 721 -9.49 -22.74 4.59
CA ASP A 721 -10.50 -21.91 3.91
C ASP A 721 -11.80 -22.70 3.65
N ILE A 722 -12.61 -22.85 4.71
CA ILE A 722 -13.95 -23.44 4.68
C ILE A 722 -15.05 -22.41 4.36
N ARG A 723 -14.68 -21.12 4.24
CA ARG A 723 -15.60 -19.98 4.10
C ARG A 723 -16.70 -20.01 5.16
N VAL A 724 -16.31 -19.86 6.43
CA VAL A 724 -17.23 -19.88 7.57
C VAL A 724 -18.22 -18.71 7.50
N HIS A 725 -19.41 -18.97 6.95
CA HIS A 725 -20.35 -17.89 6.65
C HIS A 725 -21.17 -17.45 7.86
N GLU A 726 -21.47 -18.38 8.75
CA GLU A 726 -22.20 -18.08 9.97
C GLU A 726 -21.86 -19.09 11.05
N MET A 727 -21.98 -18.68 12.31
CA MET A 727 -21.73 -19.54 13.45
C MET A 727 -22.73 -19.23 14.57
N ALA A 728 -23.03 -20.22 15.40
CA ALA A 728 -23.69 -19.99 16.68
C ALA A 728 -23.32 -21.07 17.68
N TRP A 729 -23.50 -20.75 18.95
CA TRP A 729 -23.44 -21.72 20.03
C TRP A 729 -24.78 -22.44 20.15
N ALA A 730 -24.74 -23.76 20.21
CA ALA A 730 -25.87 -24.63 20.51
C ALA A 730 -25.54 -25.34 21.83
N GLY A 731 -25.96 -24.75 22.95
CA GLY A 731 -25.39 -25.05 24.26
C GLY A 731 -23.91 -24.66 24.34
N ASP A 732 -23.06 -25.56 24.82
CA ASP A 732 -21.60 -25.37 24.89
C ASP A 732 -20.86 -25.77 23.59
N GLU A 733 -21.55 -26.24 22.54
CA GLU A 733 -20.93 -26.66 21.27
C GLU A 733 -21.03 -25.54 20.21
N LEU A 734 -19.91 -25.19 19.59
CA LEU A 734 -19.86 -24.22 18.50
C LEU A 734 -20.18 -24.89 17.16
N TRP A 735 -21.22 -24.41 16.49
CA TRP A 735 -21.65 -24.85 15.17
C TRP A 735 -21.29 -23.82 14.10
N LEU A 736 -20.83 -24.31 12.95
CA LEU A 736 -20.36 -23.49 11.84
C LEU A 736 -21.05 -23.89 10.54
N VAL A 737 -21.38 -22.89 9.72
CA VAL A 737 -21.71 -23.07 8.31
C VAL A 737 -20.41 -23.16 7.51
N ASN A 738 -20.10 -24.35 7.02
CA ASN A 738 -19.03 -24.58 6.06
C ASN A 738 -19.60 -24.47 4.64
N THR A 739 -19.56 -23.25 4.10
CA THR A 739 -20.10 -22.96 2.77
C THR A 739 -19.35 -23.71 1.69
N ARG A 740 -18.02 -23.81 1.79
CA ARG A 740 -17.20 -24.44 0.76
C ARG A 740 -17.56 -25.92 0.56
N PHE A 741 -17.90 -26.62 1.64
CA PHE A 741 -18.30 -28.02 1.63
C PHE A 741 -19.82 -28.24 1.75
N SER A 742 -20.63 -27.19 1.64
CA SER A 742 -22.10 -27.26 1.73
C SER A 742 -22.61 -28.03 2.98
N SER A 743 -22.01 -27.79 4.14
CA SER A 743 -22.30 -28.57 5.36
C SER A 743 -22.30 -27.72 6.63
N LEU A 744 -22.98 -28.21 7.67
CA LEU A 744 -22.77 -27.78 9.03
C LEU A 744 -21.66 -28.63 9.65
N CYS A 745 -20.76 -27.98 10.38
CA CYS A 745 -19.68 -28.65 11.09
C CYS A 745 -19.49 -28.11 12.51
N THR A 746 -18.68 -28.85 13.27
CA THR A 746 -18.24 -28.56 14.65
C THR A 746 -16.72 -28.69 14.70
N LEU A 747 -16.10 -28.34 15.83
CA LEU A 747 -14.65 -28.41 16.02
C LEU A 747 -14.29 -29.47 17.07
N ASP A 748 -13.17 -30.15 16.88
CA ASP A 748 -12.53 -31.01 17.87
C ASP A 748 -11.00 -30.79 17.84
N ASP A 749 -10.24 -31.46 18.71
CA ASP A 749 -8.79 -31.25 18.80
C ASP A 749 -7.97 -32.00 17.72
N HIS A 750 -8.63 -32.79 16.86
CA HIS A 750 -7.96 -33.71 15.94
C HIS A 750 -8.17 -33.36 14.45
N HIS A 751 -9.22 -32.62 14.12
CA HIS A 751 -9.64 -32.34 12.76
C HIS A 751 -9.76 -30.84 12.51
N SER A 752 -9.57 -30.42 11.26
CA SER A 752 -9.81 -29.03 10.86
C SER A 752 -11.28 -28.64 11.09
N PHE A 753 -12.20 -29.56 10.82
CA PHE A 753 -13.62 -29.49 11.16
C PHE A 753 -14.24 -30.89 11.12
N VAL A 754 -15.33 -31.08 11.86
CA VAL A 754 -16.10 -32.32 11.89
C VAL A 754 -17.46 -32.06 11.24
N PRO A 755 -17.72 -32.53 10.00
CA PRO A 755 -19.02 -32.42 9.36
C PRO A 755 -20.09 -33.16 10.18
N ARG A 756 -21.18 -32.48 10.52
CA ARG A 756 -22.29 -33.05 11.30
C ARG A 756 -23.56 -33.20 10.49
N TRP A 757 -23.78 -32.33 9.52
CA TRP A 757 -24.98 -32.34 8.69
C TRP A 757 -24.71 -31.70 7.32
N ARG A 758 -25.48 -32.10 6.32
CA ARG A 758 -25.54 -31.47 5.00
C ARG A 758 -26.96 -31.64 4.43
N PRO A 759 -27.40 -30.76 3.51
CA PRO A 759 -28.69 -30.94 2.84
C PRO A 759 -28.75 -32.29 2.11
N ARG A 760 -29.94 -32.92 2.08
CA ARG A 760 -30.13 -34.26 1.47
C ARG A 760 -29.77 -34.31 -0.01
N PHE A 761 -29.91 -33.20 -0.72
CA PHE A 761 -29.57 -33.08 -2.13
C PHE A 761 -28.06 -32.97 -2.39
N ILE A 762 -27.21 -32.79 -1.37
CA ILE A 762 -25.75 -32.76 -1.54
C ILE A 762 -25.17 -34.17 -1.52
N SER A 763 -24.62 -34.64 -2.65
CA SER A 763 -24.18 -36.03 -2.82
C SER A 763 -22.84 -36.34 -2.12
N SER A 764 -21.88 -35.41 -2.10
CA SER A 764 -20.55 -35.61 -1.48
C SER A 764 -20.03 -34.35 -0.76
N LEU A 765 -19.14 -34.53 0.22
CA LEU A 765 -18.36 -33.42 0.81
C LEU A 765 -17.28 -33.00 -0.20
N ALA A 766 -17.61 -32.03 -1.05
CA ALA A 766 -16.71 -31.50 -2.07
C ALA A 766 -16.50 -30.00 -1.84
N ALA A 767 -15.27 -29.53 -2.04
CA ALA A 767 -14.87 -28.14 -1.81
C ALA A 767 -15.33 -27.20 -2.96
N GLU A 768 -16.60 -27.28 -3.33
CA GLU A 768 -17.17 -26.78 -4.59
C GLU A 768 -18.28 -25.73 -4.40
N ASP A 769 -18.68 -25.43 -3.15
CA ASP A 769 -19.75 -24.46 -2.85
C ASP A 769 -21.02 -24.71 -3.70
N ARG A 770 -21.60 -25.90 -3.53
CA ARG A 770 -22.67 -26.39 -4.43
C ARG A 770 -23.97 -25.63 -4.26
N CYS A 771 -24.40 -25.39 -3.02
CA CYS A 771 -25.68 -24.74 -2.71
C CYS A 771 -25.54 -23.37 -2.04
N HIS A 772 -24.32 -22.98 -1.67
CA HIS A 772 -24.06 -21.82 -0.82
C HIS A 772 -24.87 -21.84 0.47
N LEU A 773 -24.71 -22.91 1.25
CA LEU A 773 -25.20 -22.94 2.63
C LEU A 773 -24.55 -21.77 3.37
N ASN A 774 -25.36 -20.88 3.95
CA ASN A 774 -24.87 -19.57 4.37
C ASN A 774 -25.36 -19.08 5.73
N GLY A 775 -26.46 -19.62 6.29
CA GLY A 775 -26.98 -19.17 7.57
C GLY A 775 -27.51 -20.30 8.43
N LEU A 776 -27.55 -20.08 9.74
CA LEU A 776 -28.01 -21.07 10.71
C LEU A 776 -28.79 -20.41 11.86
N CYS A 777 -29.77 -21.13 12.39
CA CYS A 777 -30.66 -20.68 13.45
C CYS A 777 -30.67 -21.72 14.58
N VAL A 778 -30.46 -21.26 15.80
CA VAL A 778 -30.50 -22.09 17.01
C VAL A 778 -31.82 -21.87 17.75
N ILE A 779 -32.46 -22.95 18.17
CA ILE A 779 -33.64 -22.98 19.04
C ILE A 779 -33.36 -24.00 20.14
N GLU A 780 -33.51 -23.61 21.40
CA GLU A 780 -33.32 -24.51 22.55
C GLU A 780 -32.01 -25.31 22.47
N ASP A 781 -30.88 -24.60 22.27
CA ASP A 781 -29.54 -25.18 22.17
C ASP A 781 -29.34 -26.20 21.04
N ARG A 782 -30.16 -26.12 19.99
CA ARG A 782 -30.03 -26.98 18.79
C ARG A 782 -30.11 -26.16 17.52
N VAL A 783 -29.27 -26.47 16.54
CA VAL A 783 -29.39 -25.90 15.20
C VAL A 783 -30.65 -26.46 14.53
N ARG A 784 -31.66 -25.61 14.33
CA ARG A 784 -32.98 -26.03 13.85
C ARG A 784 -33.23 -25.68 12.39
N TYR A 785 -32.78 -24.49 11.95
CA TYR A 785 -32.97 -24.04 10.57
C TYR A 785 -31.68 -23.55 9.94
N VAL A 786 -31.55 -23.73 8.64
CA VAL A 786 -30.44 -23.19 7.85
C VAL A 786 -30.95 -22.58 6.55
N THR A 787 -30.20 -21.63 6.00
CA THR A 787 -30.46 -21.05 4.68
C THR A 787 -29.42 -21.50 3.67
N ALA A 788 -29.84 -21.64 2.41
CA ALA A 788 -28.96 -21.83 1.27
C ALA A 788 -29.46 -20.99 0.08
N LEU A 789 -28.57 -20.64 -0.85
CA LEU A 789 -28.94 -19.82 -2.01
C LEU A 789 -29.53 -20.63 -3.17
N GLY A 790 -29.40 -21.96 -3.15
CA GLY A 790 -29.95 -22.84 -4.18
C GLY A 790 -30.12 -24.29 -3.73
N GLU A 791 -31.19 -24.93 -4.19
CA GLU A 791 -31.40 -26.39 -4.08
C GLU A 791 -30.63 -27.10 -5.22
N THR A 792 -29.30 -27.20 -5.09
CA THR A 792 -28.42 -27.75 -6.15
C THR A 792 -27.21 -28.48 -5.59
N ASP A 793 -26.74 -29.48 -6.36
CA ASP A 793 -25.57 -30.31 -6.09
C ASP A 793 -24.45 -30.12 -7.14
N ALA A 794 -24.60 -29.12 -8.02
CA ALA A 794 -23.57 -28.76 -8.99
C ALA A 794 -22.60 -27.74 -8.39
N ALA A 795 -21.31 -27.83 -8.74
CA ALA A 795 -20.30 -26.87 -8.31
C ALA A 795 -20.74 -25.44 -8.65
N GLY A 796 -20.95 -24.61 -7.62
CA GLY A 796 -21.41 -23.24 -7.78
C GLY A 796 -22.80 -23.04 -8.40
N GLY A 797 -23.64 -24.08 -8.48
CA GLY A 797 -24.91 -24.08 -9.24
C GLY A 797 -25.97 -23.10 -8.73
N TRP A 798 -25.87 -22.65 -7.49
CA TRP A 798 -26.78 -21.67 -6.89
C TRP A 798 -26.80 -20.30 -7.61
N ARG A 799 -25.77 -19.99 -8.42
CA ARG A 799 -25.65 -18.70 -9.12
C ARG A 799 -26.72 -18.47 -10.18
N GLU A 800 -27.18 -19.53 -10.85
CA GLU A 800 -28.11 -19.43 -11.98
C GLU A 800 -29.47 -18.82 -11.58
N ASN A 801 -30.00 -19.24 -10.43
CA ASN A 801 -31.30 -18.80 -9.93
C ASN A 801 -31.19 -18.01 -8.61
N LYS A 802 -30.11 -17.27 -8.39
CA LYS A 802 -29.85 -16.55 -7.11
C LYS A 802 -31.00 -15.62 -6.66
N GLY A 803 -31.82 -15.11 -7.57
CA GLY A 803 -32.94 -14.22 -7.27
C GLY A 803 -34.18 -14.89 -6.67
N ALA A 804 -34.36 -16.20 -6.89
CA ALA A 804 -35.54 -16.95 -6.42
C ALA A 804 -35.24 -18.43 -6.07
N GLY A 805 -33.98 -18.84 -6.07
CA GLY A 805 -33.56 -20.22 -5.82
C GLY A 805 -33.30 -20.53 -4.34
N GLY A 806 -33.33 -19.51 -3.50
CA GLY A 806 -33.00 -19.64 -2.09
C GLY A 806 -34.03 -20.46 -1.32
N VAL A 807 -33.54 -21.17 -0.31
CA VAL A 807 -34.31 -22.09 0.52
C VAL A 807 -34.00 -21.91 2.00
N LEU A 808 -34.99 -22.23 2.82
CA LEU A 808 -34.87 -22.40 4.26
C LEU A 808 -35.16 -23.87 4.58
N ILE A 809 -34.24 -24.53 5.28
CA ILE A 809 -34.25 -25.98 5.51
C ILE A 809 -34.34 -26.24 7.01
N ASP A 810 -35.23 -27.15 7.40
CA ASP A 810 -35.30 -27.71 8.74
C ASP A 810 -34.23 -28.80 8.91
N VAL A 811 -33.34 -28.64 9.88
CA VAL A 811 -32.16 -29.50 10.02
C VAL A 811 -32.52 -30.92 10.45
N ASP A 812 -33.45 -31.07 11.40
CA ASP A 812 -33.81 -32.40 11.94
C ASP A 812 -34.55 -33.25 10.91
N SER A 813 -35.51 -32.65 10.20
CA SER A 813 -36.28 -33.36 9.17
C SER A 813 -35.56 -33.41 7.82
N GLY A 814 -34.67 -32.45 7.55
CA GLY A 814 -34.05 -32.26 6.24
C GLY A 814 -35.01 -31.68 5.18
N GLU A 815 -36.22 -31.30 5.57
CA GLU A 815 -37.26 -30.77 4.68
C GLU A 815 -37.08 -29.26 4.44
N ILE A 816 -37.42 -28.83 3.23
CA ILE A 816 -37.37 -27.41 2.86
C ILE A 816 -38.69 -26.75 3.26
N VAL A 817 -38.63 -25.87 4.26
CA VAL A 817 -39.80 -25.20 4.87
C VAL A 817 -40.17 -23.90 4.16
N ALA A 818 -39.26 -23.28 3.41
CA ALA A 818 -39.56 -22.17 2.51
C ALA A 818 -38.70 -22.24 1.24
N ARG A 819 -39.30 -21.91 0.10
CA ARG A 819 -38.65 -21.86 -1.23
C ARG A 819 -38.94 -20.52 -1.90
N GLY A 820 -38.23 -20.23 -2.98
CA GLY A 820 -38.48 -19.00 -3.74
C GLY A 820 -37.82 -17.77 -3.11
N LEU A 821 -36.92 -17.96 -2.14
CA LEU A 821 -36.33 -16.86 -1.38
C LEU A 821 -35.23 -16.18 -2.20
N SER A 822 -35.17 -14.86 -2.11
CA SER A 822 -34.16 -14.07 -2.80
C SER A 822 -32.92 -13.91 -1.94
N MET A 823 -31.94 -14.78 -2.17
CA MET A 823 -30.68 -14.84 -1.41
C MET A 823 -30.87 -14.78 0.12
N PRO A 824 -31.51 -15.79 0.74
CA PRO A 824 -31.85 -15.75 2.17
C PRO A 824 -30.59 -15.80 3.05
N HIS A 825 -30.52 -14.97 4.09
CA HIS A 825 -29.41 -14.93 5.05
C HIS A 825 -29.90 -14.84 6.50
N SER A 826 -29.01 -15.22 7.43
CA SER A 826 -29.11 -14.97 8.87
C SER A 826 -30.46 -15.32 9.49
N PRO A 827 -30.93 -16.58 9.36
CA PRO A 827 -32.17 -17.00 9.99
C PRO A 827 -32.05 -16.91 11.52
N ARG A 828 -33.03 -16.32 12.21
CA ARG A 828 -33.00 -16.12 13.67
C ARG A 828 -34.34 -16.47 14.29
N TRP A 829 -34.33 -17.20 15.39
CA TRP A 829 -35.50 -17.40 16.21
C TRP A 829 -35.57 -16.28 17.26
N TYR A 830 -36.62 -15.46 17.21
CA TYR A 830 -36.77 -14.36 18.16
C TYR A 830 -38.24 -14.10 18.45
N ARG A 831 -38.59 -14.05 19.75
CA ARG A 831 -39.95 -13.85 20.26
C ARG A 831 -40.99 -14.80 19.64
N GLY A 832 -40.64 -16.09 19.55
CA GLY A 832 -41.53 -17.14 19.05
C GLY A 832 -41.78 -17.09 17.54
N SER A 833 -40.94 -16.39 16.79
CA SER A 833 -41.03 -16.27 15.34
C SER A 833 -39.68 -16.55 14.69
N LEU A 834 -39.71 -17.14 13.50
CA LEU A 834 -38.53 -17.30 12.65
C LEU A 834 -38.40 -16.07 11.74
N TRP A 835 -37.27 -15.39 11.84
CA TRP A 835 -36.90 -14.23 11.05
C TRP A 835 -35.85 -14.61 10.02
N VAL A 836 -35.87 -13.98 8.86
CA VAL A 836 -34.90 -14.19 7.79
C VAL A 836 -34.68 -12.89 7.02
N LEU A 837 -33.47 -12.71 6.50
CA LEU A 837 -33.17 -11.61 5.58
C LEU A 837 -33.37 -12.08 4.14
N GLU A 838 -34.27 -11.45 3.38
CA GLU A 838 -34.33 -11.62 1.93
C GLU A 838 -33.39 -10.62 1.26
N SER A 839 -32.10 -10.94 1.26
CA SER A 839 -31.02 -10.00 0.89
C SER A 839 -31.11 -9.52 -0.54
N GLY A 840 -31.61 -10.35 -1.47
CA GLY A 840 -31.85 -9.97 -2.85
C GLY A 840 -32.99 -8.96 -3.03
N LYS A 841 -33.86 -8.79 -2.03
CA LYS A 841 -34.90 -7.75 -1.97
C LYS A 841 -34.51 -6.57 -1.06
N GLY A 842 -33.54 -6.80 -0.18
CA GLY A 842 -33.14 -5.88 0.88
C GLY A 842 -34.20 -5.78 1.98
N GLU A 843 -34.75 -6.92 2.41
CA GLU A 843 -35.89 -6.97 3.33
C GLU A 843 -35.58 -7.76 4.61
N LEU A 844 -36.18 -7.33 5.72
CA LEU A 844 -36.38 -8.15 6.92
C LEU A 844 -37.73 -8.85 6.77
N GLY A 845 -37.72 -10.17 6.84
CA GLY A 845 -38.92 -11.00 6.73
C GLY A 845 -39.18 -11.86 7.96
N ARG A 846 -40.46 -12.17 8.19
CA ARG A 846 -40.92 -13.17 9.16
C ARG A 846 -41.49 -14.38 8.42
N VAL A 847 -41.04 -15.57 8.76
CA VAL A 847 -41.45 -16.82 8.12
C VAL A 847 -42.70 -17.35 8.81
N ASP A 848 -43.76 -17.56 8.04
CA ASP A 848 -44.91 -18.37 8.45
C ASP A 848 -44.58 -19.84 8.19
N LEU A 849 -44.30 -20.59 9.26
CA LEU A 849 -43.93 -22.00 9.20
C LEU A 849 -45.06 -22.91 8.67
N ALA A 850 -46.33 -22.47 8.74
CA ALA A 850 -47.44 -23.26 8.23
C ALA A 850 -47.55 -23.17 6.70
N THR A 851 -47.18 -22.04 6.11
CA THR A 851 -47.33 -21.79 4.67
C THR A 851 -46.00 -21.71 3.92
N GLY A 852 -44.87 -21.59 4.63
CA GLY A 852 -43.55 -21.36 4.06
C GLY A 852 -43.37 -19.97 3.46
N ARG A 853 -44.32 -19.05 3.65
CA ARG A 853 -44.28 -17.68 3.12
C ARG A 853 -43.48 -16.77 4.04
N VAL A 854 -42.77 -15.82 3.43
CA VAL A 854 -42.06 -14.76 4.14
C VAL A 854 -42.89 -13.48 4.07
N GLU A 855 -43.34 -13.01 5.22
CA GLU A 855 -44.01 -11.72 5.38
C GLU A 855 -42.94 -10.63 5.54
N SER A 856 -42.88 -9.68 4.61
CA SER A 856 -41.96 -8.54 4.69
C SER A 856 -42.36 -7.60 5.83
N VAL A 857 -41.46 -7.39 6.77
CA VAL A 857 -41.64 -6.49 7.92
C VAL A 857 -41.01 -5.12 7.65
N ALA A 858 -39.86 -5.06 6.97
CA ALA A 858 -39.21 -3.80 6.61
C ALA A 858 -38.39 -3.91 5.32
N GLN A 859 -38.39 -2.83 4.53
CA GLN A 859 -37.53 -2.68 3.36
C GLN A 859 -36.37 -1.73 3.65
N LEU A 860 -35.17 -2.11 3.26
CA LEU A 860 -33.94 -1.42 3.57
C LEU A 860 -33.16 -1.00 2.32
N PRO A 861 -32.30 0.03 2.40
CA PRO A 861 -31.61 0.60 1.25
C PRO A 861 -30.30 -0.12 0.91
N GLY A 862 -30.23 -1.45 1.03
CA GLY A 862 -28.99 -2.20 0.77
C GLY A 862 -29.20 -3.73 0.82
N PHE A 863 -28.14 -4.48 0.49
CA PHE A 863 -28.16 -5.94 0.58
C PHE A 863 -28.04 -6.34 2.04
N THR A 864 -29.07 -6.96 2.59
CA THR A 864 -29.13 -7.27 4.02
C THR A 864 -28.26 -8.47 4.38
N ARG A 865 -27.47 -8.37 5.45
CA ARG A 865 -26.62 -9.46 5.95
C ARG A 865 -26.24 -9.22 7.41
N GLY A 866 -26.24 -10.28 8.22
CA GLY A 866 -26.11 -10.14 9.67
C GLY A 866 -27.42 -9.64 10.30
N LEU A 867 -27.93 -10.38 11.28
CA LEU A 867 -29.17 -10.08 11.98
C LEU A 867 -29.02 -10.39 13.47
N ALA A 868 -29.25 -9.38 14.30
CA ALA A 868 -29.30 -9.51 15.75
C ALA A 868 -30.49 -8.72 16.32
N PHE A 869 -30.91 -9.07 17.55
CA PHE A 869 -32.06 -8.43 18.19
C PHE A 869 -31.73 -7.90 19.59
N ALA A 870 -32.13 -6.66 19.87
CA ALA A 870 -32.12 -6.05 21.20
C ALA A 870 -33.52 -5.52 21.53
N GLY A 871 -34.21 -6.15 22.48
CA GLY A 871 -35.57 -5.77 22.83
C GLY A 871 -36.53 -5.82 21.63
N PRO A 872 -37.28 -4.75 21.30
CA PRO A 872 -38.12 -4.72 20.11
C PRO A 872 -37.36 -4.37 18.82
N TYR A 873 -36.03 -4.26 18.85
CA TYR A 873 -35.25 -3.76 17.73
C TYR A 873 -34.45 -4.87 17.04
N ALA A 874 -34.51 -4.91 15.71
CA ALA A 874 -33.65 -5.70 14.84
C ALA A 874 -32.50 -4.82 14.33
N LEU A 875 -31.26 -5.25 14.54
CA LEU A 875 -30.05 -4.65 13.98
C LEU A 875 -29.67 -5.44 12.74
N ILE A 876 -29.62 -4.77 11.60
CA ILE A 876 -29.46 -5.40 10.29
C ILE A 876 -28.30 -4.75 9.56
N GLY A 877 -27.29 -5.54 9.21
CA GLY A 877 -26.18 -5.08 8.37
C GLY A 877 -26.61 -4.93 6.92
N LEU A 878 -26.09 -3.90 6.25
CA LEU A 878 -26.31 -3.61 4.84
C LEU A 878 -24.97 -3.53 4.10
N SER A 879 -24.95 -4.11 2.90
CA SER A 879 -23.81 -4.11 1.98
C SER A 879 -24.17 -3.46 0.65
N GLN A 880 -23.17 -2.87 -0.01
CA GLN A 880 -23.28 -2.43 -1.39
C GLN A 880 -23.19 -3.64 -2.33
N VAL A 881 -24.11 -3.72 -3.30
CA VAL A 881 -24.13 -4.80 -4.30
C VAL A 881 -23.21 -4.45 -5.47
N ARG A 882 -22.22 -5.31 -5.77
CA ARG A 882 -21.35 -5.24 -6.97
C ARG A 882 -22.09 -5.76 -8.21
N GLU A 883 -22.02 -5.04 -9.34
CA GLU A 883 -22.84 -5.32 -10.53
C GLU A 883 -22.53 -6.69 -11.19
N SER A 884 -21.28 -7.17 -11.19
CA SER A 884 -20.92 -8.38 -11.94
C SER A 884 -21.47 -9.72 -11.42
N VAL A 885 -21.81 -9.85 -10.12
CA VAL A 885 -22.27 -11.13 -9.52
C VAL A 885 -23.75 -11.10 -9.11
N PHE A 886 -24.34 -9.92 -8.94
CA PHE A 886 -25.65 -9.75 -8.33
C PHE A 886 -26.66 -9.03 -9.25
N ASP A 887 -26.32 -8.91 -10.54
CA ASP A 887 -27.26 -8.49 -11.58
C ASP A 887 -28.51 -9.39 -11.61
N GLY A 888 -29.68 -8.76 -11.82
CA GLY A 888 -30.98 -9.41 -11.89
C GLY A 888 -31.73 -9.54 -10.56
N LEU A 889 -31.23 -8.98 -9.45
CA LEU A 889 -31.93 -9.01 -8.16
C LEU A 889 -33.03 -7.93 -8.06
N PRO A 890 -34.15 -8.20 -7.36
CA PRO A 890 -35.21 -7.20 -7.14
C PRO A 890 -34.69 -5.87 -6.54
N LEU A 891 -33.70 -5.95 -5.65
CA LEU A 891 -33.07 -4.79 -5.02
C LEU A 891 -32.39 -3.85 -6.03
N THR A 892 -31.73 -4.38 -7.07
CA THR A 892 -31.00 -3.54 -8.05
C THR A 892 -31.95 -2.81 -9.00
N ALA A 893 -33.14 -3.37 -9.25
CA ALA A 893 -34.20 -2.67 -9.97
C ALA A 893 -34.83 -1.53 -9.15
N ARG A 894 -34.93 -1.69 -7.82
CA ARG A 894 -35.56 -0.71 -6.92
C ARG A 894 -34.64 0.46 -6.54
N LEU A 895 -33.34 0.24 -6.38
CA LEU A 895 -32.40 1.22 -5.82
C LEU A 895 -31.24 1.55 -6.77
N LYS A 896 -31.09 2.84 -7.09
CA LYS A 896 -29.95 3.38 -7.86
C LYS A 896 -28.67 3.47 -7.03
N GLU A 897 -28.79 3.89 -5.77
CA GLU A 897 -27.69 3.93 -4.79
C GLU A 897 -28.02 3.02 -3.62
N ARG A 898 -27.02 2.27 -3.14
CA ARG A 898 -27.16 1.30 -2.05
C ARG A 898 -26.24 1.69 -0.90
N ALA A 899 -26.74 1.63 0.33
CA ALA A 899 -25.99 1.98 1.52
C ALA A 899 -25.20 0.80 2.08
N CYS A 900 -24.09 1.09 2.77
CA CYS A 900 -23.41 0.14 3.65
C CYS A 900 -23.46 0.65 5.09
N GLY A 901 -23.72 -0.23 6.06
CA GLY A 901 -23.88 0.13 7.46
C GLY A 901 -24.95 -0.67 8.18
N VAL A 902 -25.28 -0.33 9.43
CA VAL A 902 -26.28 -1.03 10.25
C VAL A 902 -27.54 -0.19 10.40
N TRP A 903 -28.69 -0.78 10.06
CA TRP A 903 -30.02 -0.18 10.22
C TRP A 903 -30.74 -0.85 11.38
N VAL A 904 -31.38 -0.03 12.21
CA VAL A 904 -32.16 -0.50 13.36
C VAL A 904 -33.64 -0.37 13.05
N VAL A 905 -34.35 -1.48 13.04
CA VAL A 905 -35.78 -1.58 12.75
C VAL A 905 -36.55 -1.95 14.00
N ASP A 906 -37.61 -1.21 14.32
CA ASP A 906 -38.58 -1.64 15.32
C ASP A 906 -39.48 -2.73 14.72
N ILE A 907 -39.42 -3.94 15.27
CA ILE A 907 -40.10 -5.12 14.70
C ILE A 907 -41.61 -5.11 14.92
N ARG A 908 -42.13 -4.17 15.71
CA ARG A 908 -43.57 -4.06 15.99
C ARG A 908 -44.32 -3.39 14.83
N ASP A 909 -43.67 -2.44 14.15
CA ASP A 909 -44.28 -1.64 13.09
C ASP A 909 -43.41 -1.51 11.82
N GLY A 910 -42.21 -2.08 11.82
CA GLY A 910 -41.30 -2.11 10.68
C GLY A 910 -40.52 -0.81 10.44
N ARG A 911 -40.61 0.18 11.34
CA ARG A 911 -39.98 1.49 11.12
C ARG A 911 -38.48 1.47 11.44
N THR A 912 -37.68 2.11 10.59
CA THR A 912 -36.27 2.38 10.91
C THR A 912 -36.19 3.47 11.98
N VAL A 913 -35.56 3.17 13.11
CA VAL A 913 -35.43 4.06 14.27
C VAL A 913 -34.01 4.60 14.47
N GLY A 914 -33.02 4.00 13.84
CA GLY A 914 -31.64 4.47 13.86
C GLY A 914 -30.78 3.84 12.78
N LEU A 915 -29.65 4.47 12.47
CA LEU A 915 -28.68 3.94 11.53
C LEU A 915 -27.25 4.33 11.87
N LEU A 916 -26.32 3.53 11.38
CA LEU A 916 -24.89 3.80 11.23
C LEU A 916 -24.54 3.49 9.78
N LYS A 917 -24.09 4.47 8.99
CA LYS A 917 -23.73 4.35 7.57
C LYS A 917 -22.23 4.57 7.38
N PHE A 918 -21.58 3.76 6.55
CA PHE A 918 -20.19 3.96 6.11
C PHE A 918 -20.15 4.64 4.73
N GLU A 919 -19.23 5.59 4.51
CA GLU A 919 -19.18 6.41 3.28
C GLU A 919 -18.17 5.92 2.23
N ASP A 920 -16.94 5.53 2.59
CA ASP A 920 -15.88 5.33 1.57
C ASP A 920 -15.09 3.99 1.59
N GLN A 921 -14.71 3.41 2.75
CA GLN A 921 -13.94 2.13 2.75
C GLN A 921 -14.68 0.86 3.18
N VAL A 922 -15.80 0.94 3.90
CA VAL A 922 -16.60 -0.25 4.26
C VAL A 922 -17.79 -0.25 3.32
N GLN A 923 -17.71 -1.14 2.34
CA GLN A 923 -18.75 -1.35 1.34
C GLN A 923 -19.51 -2.65 1.59
N GLU A 924 -19.10 -3.42 2.59
CA GLU A 924 -19.66 -4.73 2.93
C GLU A 924 -19.69 -4.95 4.44
N ILE A 925 -20.85 -5.38 4.94
CA ILE A 925 -21.04 -6.01 6.24
C ILE A 925 -21.28 -7.50 6.03
N PHE A 926 -20.60 -8.33 6.83
CA PHE A 926 -20.70 -9.77 6.76
C PHE A 926 -21.62 -10.34 7.85
N ASP A 927 -21.38 -10.00 9.12
CA ASP A 927 -22.22 -10.41 10.25
C ASP A 927 -22.40 -9.27 11.27
N VAL A 928 -23.47 -9.35 12.07
CA VAL A 928 -23.81 -8.40 13.14
C VAL A 928 -24.22 -9.19 14.39
N GLN A 929 -23.57 -8.93 15.52
CA GLN A 929 -23.88 -9.60 16.80
C GLN A 929 -23.93 -8.61 17.96
N ILE A 930 -24.85 -8.81 18.89
CA ILE A 930 -25.03 -7.93 20.06
C ILE A 930 -24.30 -8.47 21.27
N LEU A 931 -23.72 -7.55 22.05
CA LEU A 931 -23.09 -7.78 23.34
C LEU A 931 -23.98 -7.18 24.45
N PRO A 932 -24.92 -7.97 25.01
CA PRO A 932 -25.88 -7.47 25.97
C PRO A 932 -25.22 -7.18 27.33
N GLY A 933 -25.59 -6.06 27.95
CA GLY A 933 -25.06 -5.63 29.24
C GLY A 933 -23.64 -5.06 29.19
N LEU A 934 -23.03 -4.97 28.01
CA LEU A 934 -21.68 -4.45 27.80
C LEU A 934 -21.78 -3.15 26.98
N ARG A 935 -21.46 -2.01 27.60
CA ARG A 935 -21.59 -0.68 26.98
C ARG A 935 -20.31 -0.27 26.29
N PHE A 936 -19.16 -0.65 26.84
CA PHE A 936 -17.85 -0.31 26.32
C PHE A 936 -16.90 -1.51 26.35
N PRO A 937 -17.19 -2.59 25.59
CA PRO A 937 -16.33 -3.76 25.54
C PRO A 937 -15.11 -3.49 24.66
N GLU A 938 -13.97 -4.04 25.06
CA GLU A 938 -12.77 -4.15 24.25
C GLU A 938 -12.60 -5.58 23.74
N LEU A 939 -12.27 -5.74 22.45
CA LEU A 939 -11.80 -7.00 21.90
C LEU A 939 -10.30 -6.89 21.62
N VAL A 940 -9.50 -7.69 22.31
CA VAL A 940 -8.05 -7.58 22.26
C VAL A 940 -7.50 -8.44 21.11
N GLU A 941 -6.72 -7.85 20.21
CA GLU A 941 -6.09 -8.59 19.12
C GLU A 941 -5.11 -9.67 19.66
N PRO A 942 -4.98 -10.84 19.01
CA PRO A 942 -4.08 -11.91 19.45
C PRO A 942 -2.61 -11.51 19.65
N SER A 943 -2.14 -10.50 18.91
CA SER A 943 -0.78 -9.94 19.01
C SER A 943 -0.60 -8.96 20.18
N SER A 944 -1.65 -8.64 20.93
CA SER A 944 -1.63 -7.62 21.97
C SER A 944 -0.80 -8.03 23.21
N PRO A 945 -0.02 -7.12 23.80
CA PRO A 945 0.74 -7.39 25.02
C PRO A 945 -0.14 -7.77 26.22
N TRP A 946 -1.42 -7.39 26.23
CA TRP A 946 -2.38 -7.81 27.27
C TRP A 946 -2.58 -9.33 27.30
N VAL A 947 -2.40 -10.01 26.16
CA VAL A 947 -2.45 -11.48 26.09
C VAL A 947 -1.25 -12.08 26.83
N LYS A 948 -0.05 -11.50 26.70
CA LYS A 948 1.18 -11.99 27.34
C LYS A 948 1.13 -11.89 28.87
N GLY A 949 0.48 -10.86 29.39
CA GLY A 949 0.43 -10.56 30.84
C GLY A 949 -0.82 -11.07 31.57
N SER A 950 -1.80 -11.64 30.85
CA SER A 950 -3.07 -12.07 31.43
C SER A 950 -3.17 -13.59 31.44
N PHE A 951 -3.42 -14.15 32.61
CA PHE A 951 -3.52 -15.60 32.79
C PHE A 951 -4.92 -15.98 33.22
N VAL A 952 -5.49 -16.98 32.55
CA VAL A 952 -6.74 -17.61 32.97
C VAL A 952 -6.39 -18.89 33.69
N LEU A 953 -6.52 -18.87 35.02
CA LEU A 953 -6.25 -20.03 35.86
C LEU A 953 -7.54 -20.58 36.48
N PRO A 954 -7.59 -21.87 36.84
CA PRO A 954 -8.65 -22.39 37.69
C PRO A 954 -8.71 -21.65 39.04
N ASP A 955 -9.91 -21.51 39.61
CA ASP A 955 -10.13 -20.74 40.85
C ASP A 955 -9.27 -21.21 42.04
N GLU A 956 -8.92 -22.50 42.08
CA GLU A 956 -8.04 -23.07 43.10
C GLU A 956 -6.60 -22.54 42.95
N ALA A 957 -6.08 -22.51 41.73
CA ALA A 957 -4.75 -22.00 41.42
C ALA A 957 -4.65 -20.47 41.58
N VAL A 958 -5.74 -19.73 41.33
CA VAL A 958 -5.78 -18.27 41.57
C VAL A 958 -5.56 -17.95 43.05
N ARG A 959 -6.05 -18.78 43.98
CA ARG A 959 -5.87 -18.54 45.43
C ARG A 959 -4.43 -18.76 45.90
N GLU A 960 -3.68 -19.60 45.20
CA GLU A 960 -2.28 -19.88 45.49
C GLU A 960 -1.32 -18.95 44.74
N ALA A 961 -1.82 -18.22 43.73
CA ALA A 961 -1.02 -17.32 42.94
C ALA A 961 -0.54 -16.12 43.78
N VAL A 962 0.77 -16.03 43.98
CA VAL A 962 1.39 -14.86 44.63
C VAL A 962 1.40 -13.70 43.66
N ILE A 963 0.48 -12.75 43.86
CA ILE A 963 0.46 -11.49 43.12
C ILE A 963 1.56 -10.60 43.71
N SER A 964 2.72 -10.58 43.07
CA SER A 964 3.76 -9.61 43.40
C SER A 964 3.28 -8.21 42.97
N PRO A 965 3.23 -7.22 43.87
CA PRO A 965 2.86 -5.86 43.49
C PRO A 965 4.01 -5.27 42.67
N ASN A 966 3.78 -5.17 41.36
CA ASN A 966 4.57 -4.33 40.46
C ASN A 966 3.68 -3.21 39.95
#